data_AF-A0A8B7E538-F1
#
_entry.id   AF-A0A8B7E538-F1
#
_cell.length_a   1.000
_cell.length_b   1.000
_cell.length_c   1.000
_cell.angle_alpha   90.00
_cell.angle_beta   90.00
_cell.angle_gamma   90.00
#
_symmetry.space_group_name_H-M   'P 1'
#
loop_
_entity.id
_entity.type
_entity.pdbx_description
1 polymer ?
#
loop_
_entity_poly.entity_id
_entity_poly.type
_entity_poly.pdbx_seq_one_letter_code
_entity_poly.pdbx_strand_id
1 'polypeptide(L)'
;MKPSPPKVLRTQKPISRPFYEFHTKSSAQIVAEARSTIRSLDTKRPYTPLDSLPRLLVSDNKLDFSSFSIDSRPSTGKKLSPIKDGKEQQQYYVIPRNKVVKIGKSIKSGDTHGLLPSLKIQPSLTQSSCLSEPIIKVSSYSTAKETEDYVKTWLNKCNNSEDKNKVVHTKYDRKRFEENITPLLKQMELNHLHEDYGSLLINFDILLKTLQFEDMLGKNKLEPKQRSEVLSTALKCSEEKNPLVLLKLSKLFIALEVTGKNLEIVSKILFHLAQEKENDLLFVKEKMFDPILQVLKMIDKSERLKCLIFLCGTLKLLSENCKIVPELVQCNVLNVLVNVLEVIEKFYKAKNQTTDCPHAVLQVVSTFANLANEDSLHEEFVSCKIPDVLFSTIDIYNEDEGIVLSYCRVISKLTVNEKWCVHLHNESFYKNQVQLLRKHHLNKDIAVRIFFVIGNLASYLIECRNIFTFQTECLDLVVSVVNLYVEKCRFDIKPLTKVEESKLQLTKVVSKDEDVIIKAVRVIANLSMSKECAEAFCNEKKYIDTFIIILGNQNVSFELRNNVIATINNLAYFATDECYFSTTRVSITEAIIKLLFSVEVKSEVLRALGNLTQNEDVRETLIQNNFGENVSELLDSSNQELLFSVCGLLVNMVVDKRFILKQQNVIPKLIDLLRNLSENDWCLAALICQIFCNYTDELTNIEFFFNQEESDDIVTILNEFIDPVLALDYEKSEIDEDTINWLKQSWYEDFFPVACKLLQRFNNVPFNDKIN
;
A
#
# COMPACT_ATOMS: atom_id res chain seq x y z
N MET A 1 36.93 51.57 10.71
CA MET A 1 38.24 51.10 11.22
C MET A 1 37.96 49.87 12.05
N LYS A 2 38.11 48.64 11.53
CA LYS A 2 39.31 47.76 11.49
C LYS A 2 40.13 47.67 12.80
N PRO A 3 40.61 46.45 13.14
CA PRO A 3 40.93 45.99 14.51
C PRO A 3 42.45 45.90 14.76
N SER A 4 42.85 45.53 15.99
CA SER A 4 44.26 45.19 16.32
C SER A 4 44.30 44.01 17.33
N PRO A 5 45.37 43.18 17.33
CA PRO A 5 45.26 41.71 17.14
C PRO A 5 45.63 40.88 18.39
N PRO A 6 45.53 39.53 18.31
CA PRO A 6 45.72 38.61 19.43
C PRO A 6 47.19 38.27 19.73
N LYS A 7 47.49 37.96 20.99
CA LYS A 7 48.81 37.48 21.45
C LYS A 7 49.01 36.00 21.10
N VAL A 8 50.13 35.74 20.42
CA VAL A 8 50.63 34.45 19.96
C VAL A 8 51.15 33.60 21.13
N LEU A 9 50.61 32.39 21.30
CA LEU A 9 51.17 31.33 22.15
C LEU A 9 52.05 30.42 21.28
N ARG A 10 53.25 30.14 21.81
CA ARG A 10 54.34 29.39 21.18
C ARG A 10 53.93 27.98 20.73
N THR A 11 54.25 27.68 19.47
CA THR A 11 54.29 26.34 18.87
C THR A 11 55.32 25.45 19.59
N GLN A 12 54.88 24.35 20.20
CA GLN A 12 55.74 23.21 20.52
C GLN A 12 55.53 22.13 19.47
N LYS A 13 56.66 21.69 18.88
CA LYS A 13 56.76 20.63 17.88
C LYS A 13 56.31 19.27 18.46
N PRO A 14 55.79 18.37 17.61
CA PRO A 14 55.41 17.03 18.02
C PRO A 14 56.67 16.23 18.38
N ILE A 15 56.70 15.69 19.60
CA ILE A 15 57.70 14.71 20.00
C ILE A 15 57.30 13.38 19.35
N SER A 16 58.02 13.02 18.29
CA SER A 16 58.02 11.69 17.69
C SER A 16 58.48 10.68 18.74
N ARG A 17 57.59 9.76 19.15
CA ARG A 17 57.98 8.59 19.94
C ARG A 17 58.46 7.49 18.99
N PRO A 18 59.55 6.78 19.31
CA PRO A 18 60.08 5.70 18.48
C PRO A 18 59.17 4.45 18.51
N PHE A 19 59.09 3.75 17.39
CA PHE A 19 58.18 2.64 17.07
C PHE A 19 58.39 1.33 17.89
N TYR A 20 59.39 1.26 18.76
CA TYR A 20 59.82 0.01 19.45
C TYR A 20 59.70 0.04 20.98
N GLU A 21 58.98 1.01 21.55
CA GLU A 21 58.72 1.02 22.99
C GLU A 21 57.59 0.04 23.35
N PHE A 22 57.97 -1.18 23.72
CA PHE A 22 57.04 -2.21 24.19
C PHE A 22 56.36 -1.78 25.50
N HIS A 23 55.04 -1.68 25.50
CA HIS A 23 54.24 -1.59 26.72
C HIS A 23 54.26 -2.94 27.45
N THR A 24 55.29 -3.19 28.26
CA THR A 24 55.21 -4.26 29.27
C THR A 24 54.29 -3.77 30.37
N LYS A 25 53.05 -4.26 30.35
CA LYS A 25 52.08 -4.09 31.44
C LYS A 25 52.74 -4.56 32.73
N SER A 26 52.67 -3.76 33.80
CA SER A 26 53.21 -4.18 35.10
C SER A 26 52.46 -5.43 35.60
N SER A 27 53.05 -6.26 36.45
CA SER A 27 52.35 -7.42 37.01
C SER A 27 51.04 -7.03 37.71
N ALA A 28 50.96 -5.81 38.27
CA ALA A 28 49.72 -5.26 38.82
C ALA A 28 48.71 -4.87 37.74
N GLN A 29 49.14 -4.40 36.57
CA GLN A 29 48.29 -4.15 35.40
C GLN A 29 47.89 -5.43 34.68
N ILE A 30 48.76 -6.44 34.61
CA ILE A 30 48.42 -7.78 34.08
C ILE A 30 47.44 -8.47 35.02
N VAL A 31 47.59 -8.34 36.34
CA VAL A 31 46.63 -8.87 37.32
C VAL A 31 45.35 -8.03 37.36
N ALA A 32 45.41 -6.71 37.19
CA ALA A 32 44.22 -5.86 37.08
C ALA A 32 43.47 -6.08 35.76
N GLU A 33 44.20 -6.32 34.67
CA GLU A 33 43.64 -6.69 33.38
C GLU A 33 43.10 -8.11 33.42
N ALA A 34 43.85 -9.10 33.92
CA ALA A 34 43.31 -10.44 34.13
C ALA A 34 42.11 -10.43 35.08
N ARG A 35 42.10 -9.58 36.12
CA ARG A 35 40.92 -9.34 36.97
C ARG A 35 39.81 -8.58 36.25
N SER A 36 40.09 -7.73 35.25
CA SER A 36 39.05 -7.04 34.44
C SER A 36 38.53 -7.91 33.31
N THR A 37 39.34 -8.83 32.77
CA THR A 37 38.95 -9.85 31.78
C THR A 37 38.18 -10.99 32.45
N ILE A 38 38.50 -11.31 33.72
CA ILE A 38 37.69 -12.23 34.56
C ILE A 38 36.45 -11.51 35.14
N ARG A 39 36.41 -10.17 35.17
CA ARG A 39 35.27 -9.34 35.63
C ARG A 39 34.55 -8.57 34.51
N SER A 40 34.68 -8.95 33.24
CA SER A 40 33.85 -8.38 32.17
C SER A 40 32.43 -8.96 32.14
N LEU A 41 32.04 -9.70 33.18
CA LEU A 41 30.66 -9.89 33.57
C LEU A 41 30.32 -8.87 34.67
N ASP A 42 30.42 -7.59 34.33
CA ASP A 42 29.73 -6.53 35.06
C ASP A 42 28.24 -6.70 34.73
N THR A 43 27.48 -7.33 35.64
CA THR A 43 26.07 -7.63 35.42
C THR A 43 25.26 -6.34 35.43
N LYS A 44 24.84 -5.89 34.26
CA LYS A 44 23.47 -5.39 34.05
C LYS A 44 22.91 -6.02 32.76
N ARG A 45 21.83 -6.79 32.95
CA ARG A 45 21.01 -7.58 32.01
C ARG A 45 21.57 -8.95 31.59
N PRO A 46 20.81 -10.05 31.79
CA PRO A 46 21.03 -11.32 31.10
C PRO A 46 20.99 -11.13 29.57
N TYR A 47 21.90 -11.78 28.85
CA TYR A 47 22.05 -11.70 27.40
C TYR A 47 20.90 -12.43 26.68
N THR A 48 19.87 -11.71 26.23
CA THR A 48 19.10 -12.12 25.05
C THR A 48 19.96 -11.77 23.82
N PRO A 49 20.13 -12.66 22.82
CA PRO A 49 20.64 -12.23 21.53
C PRO A 49 19.75 -11.10 21.00
N LEU A 50 20.39 -10.00 20.64
CA LEU A 50 19.71 -8.94 19.93
C LEU A 50 19.63 -9.39 18.48
N ASP A 51 18.43 -9.42 17.90
CA ASP A 51 18.38 -9.13 16.46
C ASP A 51 19.15 -7.82 16.31
N SER A 52 20.25 -7.80 15.55
CA SER A 52 21.13 -6.63 15.42
C SER A 52 20.37 -5.36 15.00
N LEU A 53 19.12 -5.51 14.56
CA LEU A 53 18.14 -4.47 14.29
C LEU A 53 16.74 -4.91 14.79
N PRO A 54 15.97 -4.03 15.47
CA PRO A 54 14.53 -4.19 15.58
C PRO A 54 13.94 -4.45 14.18
N ARG A 55 13.21 -5.56 14.00
CA ARG A 55 12.70 -5.92 12.67
C ARG A 55 11.80 -4.82 12.11
N LEU A 56 12.08 -4.45 10.86
CA LEU A 56 11.19 -3.62 10.06
C LEU A 56 9.88 -4.38 9.87
N LEU A 57 8.73 -3.76 10.18
CA LEU A 57 7.40 -4.28 9.86
C LEU A 57 7.16 -4.24 8.34
N VAL A 58 7.96 -4.98 7.58
CA VAL A 58 7.67 -5.36 6.20
C VAL A 58 7.17 -6.79 6.28
N SER A 59 5.86 -6.94 6.46
CA SER A 59 5.24 -8.23 6.27
C SER A 59 5.39 -8.63 4.79
N ASP A 60 6.15 -9.68 4.51
CA ASP A 60 6.21 -10.39 3.21
C ASP A 60 4.88 -11.07 2.81
N ASN A 61 3.82 -10.85 3.58
CA ASN A 61 2.49 -11.05 3.06
C ASN A 61 2.27 -10.04 1.94
N LYS A 62 2.17 -10.53 0.70
CA LYS A 62 1.36 -9.92 -0.35
C LYS A 62 0.03 -9.52 0.30
N LEU A 63 -0.03 -8.30 0.84
CA LEU A 63 -1.24 -7.72 1.38
C LEU A 63 -2.19 -7.71 0.19
N ASP A 64 -3.24 -8.50 0.30
CA ASP A 64 -4.22 -8.64 -0.77
C ASP A 64 -4.79 -7.25 -1.04
N PHE A 65 -4.32 -6.62 -2.12
CA PHE A 65 -4.73 -5.27 -2.53
C PHE A 65 -6.21 -5.22 -2.92
N SER A 66 -6.90 -6.36 -2.90
CA SER A 66 -8.31 -6.54 -3.21
C SER A 66 -9.26 -5.74 -2.29
N SER A 67 -8.87 -5.48 -1.03
CA SER A 67 -9.69 -4.67 -0.11
C SER A 67 -9.68 -3.17 -0.41
N PHE A 68 -8.73 -2.70 -1.24
CA PHE A 68 -8.58 -1.29 -1.61
C PHE A 68 -9.35 -0.90 -2.89
N SER A 69 -10.08 -1.85 -3.50
CA SER A 69 -10.83 -1.65 -4.75
C SER A 69 -12.33 -1.97 -4.60
N ILE A 70 -13.05 -1.17 -3.81
CA ILE A 70 -14.51 -1.10 -3.91
C ILE A 70 -14.91 0.36 -4.06
N ASP A 71 -14.57 0.95 -5.21
CA ASP A 71 -15.31 2.10 -5.73
C ASP A 71 -16.02 1.61 -7.00
N SER A 72 -17.27 1.17 -6.85
CA SER A 72 -18.15 0.94 -7.98
C SER A 72 -18.35 2.28 -8.70
N ARG A 73 -18.17 2.32 -10.02
CA ARG A 73 -18.56 3.49 -10.83
C ARG A 73 -20.00 3.85 -10.47
N PRO A 74 -20.32 5.11 -10.14
CA PRO A 74 -21.65 5.46 -9.68
C PRO A 74 -22.67 5.22 -10.78
N SER A 75 -23.43 4.13 -10.66
CA SER A 75 -24.60 3.85 -11.49
C SER A 75 -25.77 4.67 -10.96
N THR A 76 -25.74 5.99 -11.18
CA THR A 76 -26.87 6.95 -11.16
C THR A 76 -26.32 8.36 -11.00
N GLY A 77 -26.77 9.28 -11.87
CA GLY A 77 -26.42 10.70 -11.83
C GLY A 77 -26.88 11.41 -10.54
N LYS A 78 -26.13 11.25 -9.45
CA LYS A 78 -26.21 12.16 -8.30
C LYS A 78 -25.72 13.53 -8.75
N LYS A 79 -26.67 14.46 -8.89
CA LYS A 79 -26.42 15.89 -9.00
C LYS A 79 -25.37 16.31 -7.97
N LEU A 80 -24.38 17.08 -8.43
CA LEU A 80 -23.58 17.96 -7.57
C LEU A 80 -24.53 18.70 -6.63
N SER A 81 -24.45 18.43 -5.33
CA SER A 81 -25.32 19.02 -4.31
C SER A 81 -24.89 20.47 -4.05
N PRO A 82 -25.80 21.47 -4.17
CA PRO A 82 -25.48 22.82 -3.72
C PRO A 82 -25.67 22.93 -2.20
N ILE A 83 -24.67 23.50 -1.54
CA ILE A 83 -24.83 24.10 -0.22
C ILE A 83 -25.85 25.24 -0.34
N LYS A 84 -26.74 25.30 0.66
CA LYS A 84 -27.91 26.19 0.75
C LYS A 84 -27.49 27.65 0.56
N ASP A 85 -28.18 28.37 -0.33
CA ASP A 85 -28.64 29.74 -0.08
C ASP A 85 -29.67 30.20 -1.10
N GLY A 86 -30.64 30.98 -0.61
CA GLY A 86 -31.32 32.07 -1.34
C GLY A 86 -32.26 31.72 -2.50
N LYS A 87 -33.57 31.78 -2.21
CA LYS A 87 -34.73 31.84 -3.13
C LYS A 87 -34.45 32.38 -4.54
N GLU A 88 -34.89 31.64 -5.57
CA GLU A 88 -35.60 32.23 -6.72
C GLU A 88 -36.43 31.17 -7.46
N GLN A 89 -37.64 31.58 -7.86
CA GLN A 89 -38.72 30.76 -8.39
C GLN A 89 -38.54 30.52 -9.90
N GLN A 90 -38.64 29.27 -10.38
CA GLN A 90 -39.07 28.99 -11.77
C GLN A 90 -39.92 27.71 -11.85
N GLN A 91 -40.98 27.81 -12.65
CA GLN A 91 -42.11 26.89 -12.82
C GLN A 91 -41.71 25.51 -13.38
N TYR A 92 -42.30 24.45 -12.82
CA TYR A 92 -42.20 23.09 -13.35
C TYR A 92 -43.36 22.79 -14.33
N TYR A 93 -43.02 22.34 -15.53
CA TYR A 93 -43.92 21.56 -16.39
C TYR A 93 -43.94 20.09 -15.92
N VAL A 94 -45.14 19.55 -15.74
CA VAL A 94 -45.43 18.16 -15.33
C VAL A 94 -45.58 17.28 -16.57
N ILE A 95 -44.91 16.12 -16.60
CA ILE A 95 -45.22 15.01 -17.53
C ILE A 95 -45.62 13.78 -16.68
N PRO A 96 -46.70 13.03 -17.01
CA PRO A 96 -47.29 12.02 -16.14
C PRO A 96 -46.57 10.67 -16.21
N ARG A 97 -46.38 10.01 -15.05
CA ARG A 97 -45.99 8.60 -14.94
C ARG A 97 -47.21 7.69 -15.08
N ASN A 98 -47.15 6.74 -16.01
CA ASN A 98 -48.13 5.67 -16.11
C ASN A 98 -47.90 4.56 -15.08
N LYS A 99 -49.02 3.91 -14.74
CA LYS A 99 -49.32 3.08 -13.57
C LYS A 99 -48.53 1.76 -13.50
N VAL A 100 -48.05 1.43 -12.30
CA VAL A 100 -47.75 0.05 -11.86
C VAL A 100 -48.94 -0.43 -11.03
N VAL A 101 -49.57 -1.53 -11.45
CA VAL A 101 -50.65 -2.20 -10.71
C VAL A 101 -50.03 -3.13 -9.66
N LYS A 102 -50.41 -2.92 -8.40
CA LYS A 102 -50.17 -3.84 -7.28
C LYS A 102 -51.13 -5.03 -7.37
N ILE A 103 -50.61 -6.25 -7.22
CA ILE A 103 -51.37 -7.38 -6.70
C ILE A 103 -50.55 -7.95 -5.53
N GLY A 104 -51.15 -8.00 -4.35
CA GLY A 104 -50.55 -8.59 -3.16
C GLY A 104 -51.13 -9.97 -2.85
N LYS A 105 -50.40 -10.78 -2.09
CA LYS A 105 -50.82 -11.27 -0.77
C LYS A 105 -49.76 -12.19 -0.14
N SER A 106 -49.69 -12.05 1.18
CA SER A 106 -49.10 -12.87 2.25
C SER A 106 -49.07 -14.39 2.01
N ILE A 107 -48.09 -15.11 2.60
CA ILE A 107 -48.27 -16.34 3.39
C ILE A 107 -46.99 -16.64 4.20
N LYS A 108 -47.18 -17.12 5.45
CA LYS A 108 -46.19 -17.58 6.43
C LYS A 108 -45.98 -19.11 6.35
N SER A 109 -44.76 -19.55 6.72
CA SER A 109 -44.33 -20.78 7.45
C SER A 109 -45.05 -22.13 7.30
N GLY A 110 -44.27 -23.22 7.15
CA GLY A 110 -44.61 -24.56 7.67
C GLY A 110 -44.11 -25.76 6.84
N ASP A 111 -43.40 -26.68 7.50
CA ASP A 111 -42.73 -27.90 7.01
C ASP A 111 -43.60 -28.96 6.31
N THR A 112 -42.99 -29.79 5.43
CA THR A 112 -42.78 -31.25 5.60
C THR A 112 -42.56 -32.03 4.28
N HIS A 113 -41.59 -32.95 4.34
CA HIS A 113 -41.43 -34.25 3.65
C HIS A 113 -41.56 -34.42 2.11
N GLY A 114 -40.46 -34.87 1.50
CA GLY A 114 -40.45 -36.19 0.83
C GLY A 114 -40.38 -36.25 -0.70
N LEU A 115 -39.29 -36.85 -1.19
CA LEU A 115 -39.14 -37.67 -2.41
C LEU A 115 -38.87 -36.97 -3.77
N LEU A 116 -37.59 -37.09 -4.18
CA LEU A 116 -37.05 -37.21 -5.56
C LEU A 116 -37.76 -38.33 -6.37
N PRO A 117 -37.59 -38.49 -7.72
CA PRO A 117 -36.42 -38.06 -8.52
C PRO A 117 -36.67 -37.57 -9.99
N SER A 118 -35.58 -37.07 -10.61
CA SER A 118 -35.20 -37.23 -12.04
C SER A 118 -36.04 -36.46 -13.10
N LEU A 119 -35.53 -35.86 -14.18
CA LEU A 119 -34.46 -36.21 -15.12
C LEU A 119 -33.97 -34.99 -15.92
N LYS A 120 -32.67 -34.99 -16.18
CA LYS A 120 -31.95 -34.66 -17.45
C LYS A 120 -32.48 -33.56 -18.37
N ILE A 121 -31.66 -32.51 -18.43
CA ILE A 121 -31.47 -31.59 -19.55
C ILE A 121 -31.00 -32.37 -20.78
N GLN A 122 -31.65 -32.16 -21.94
CA GLN A 122 -31.00 -31.84 -23.22
C GLN A 122 -32.04 -31.43 -24.30
N PRO A 123 -31.61 -30.73 -25.38
CA PRO A 123 -32.40 -29.70 -26.05
C PRO A 123 -33.00 -30.17 -27.38
N SER A 124 -34.11 -29.56 -27.81
CA SER A 124 -34.53 -29.63 -29.21
C SER A 124 -35.39 -28.43 -29.63
N LEU A 125 -35.06 -27.96 -30.83
CA LEU A 125 -35.83 -27.06 -31.69
C LEU A 125 -37.25 -27.58 -31.92
N THR A 126 -38.24 -26.68 -32.04
CA THR A 126 -39.16 -26.57 -33.22
C THR A 126 -40.21 -25.47 -33.04
N GLN A 127 -40.19 -24.52 -33.98
CA GLN A 127 -41.26 -23.92 -34.79
C GLN A 127 -42.75 -23.79 -34.36
N SER A 128 -43.32 -22.71 -34.91
CA SER A 128 -44.73 -22.37 -35.22
C SER A 128 -45.46 -21.56 -34.14
N SER A 129 -46.32 -20.57 -34.44
CA SER A 129 -47.06 -20.28 -35.68
C SER A 129 -47.53 -18.82 -35.71
N CYS A 130 -47.62 -18.29 -36.94
CA CYS A 130 -48.14 -16.99 -37.34
C CYS A 130 -49.61 -16.74 -36.96
N LEU A 131 -49.97 -15.46 -36.75
CA LEU A 131 -51.21 -14.84 -37.24
C LEU A 131 -50.90 -13.42 -37.77
N SER A 132 -51.08 -13.28 -39.09
CA SER A 132 -51.25 -12.09 -39.96
C SER A 132 -52.27 -11.07 -39.42
N GLU A 133 -52.30 -9.76 -39.69
CA GLU A 133 -51.84 -8.84 -40.77
C GLU A 133 -52.07 -7.37 -40.24
N PRO A 134 -51.69 -6.23 -40.88
CA PRO A 134 -51.64 -6.00 -42.32
C PRO A 134 -50.31 -5.48 -42.87
N ILE A 135 -50.09 -5.88 -44.11
CA ILE A 135 -49.07 -5.41 -45.03
C ILE A 135 -49.32 -3.92 -45.32
N ILE A 136 -48.48 -3.05 -44.75
CA ILE A 136 -48.13 -1.79 -45.41
C ILE A 136 -46.86 -2.07 -46.20
N LYS A 137 -46.96 -2.01 -47.53
CA LYS A 137 -45.82 -2.11 -48.45
C LYS A 137 -44.78 -1.05 -48.10
N VAL A 138 -43.69 -1.44 -47.46
CA VAL A 138 -42.47 -0.63 -47.41
C VAL A 138 -41.72 -0.88 -48.71
N SER A 139 -41.68 0.14 -49.56
CA SER A 139 -40.86 0.17 -50.77
C SER A 139 -39.38 0.01 -50.40
N SER A 140 -38.74 -0.98 -51.00
CA SER A 140 -37.31 -1.21 -51.00
C SER A 140 -36.56 -0.07 -51.72
N TYR A 141 -35.85 0.78 -50.99
CA TYR A 141 -34.87 1.76 -51.48
C TYR A 141 -33.99 2.18 -50.30
N SER A 142 -32.74 2.63 -50.39
CA SER A 142 -31.58 2.41 -51.28
C SER A 142 -30.31 2.93 -50.56
N THR A 143 -30.35 3.15 -49.24
CA THR A 143 -29.38 4.01 -48.53
C THR A 143 -28.02 3.34 -48.28
N ALA A 144 -28.02 2.04 -47.98
CA ALA A 144 -26.78 1.29 -47.77
C ALA A 144 -25.94 1.18 -49.06
N LYS A 145 -26.61 0.95 -50.20
CA LYS A 145 -25.95 0.84 -51.51
C LYS A 145 -25.44 2.18 -52.01
N GLU A 146 -26.19 3.26 -51.79
CA GLU A 146 -25.75 4.62 -52.11
C GLU A 146 -24.56 5.07 -51.27
N THR A 147 -24.52 4.70 -49.99
CA THR A 147 -23.37 4.95 -49.11
C THR A 147 -22.15 4.15 -49.58
N GLU A 148 -22.33 2.88 -49.96
CA GLU A 148 -21.27 2.02 -50.48
C GLU A 148 -20.73 2.49 -51.84
N ASP A 149 -21.60 2.93 -52.74
CA ASP A 149 -21.23 3.48 -54.05
C ASP A 149 -20.55 4.85 -53.91
N TYR A 150 -20.99 5.68 -52.97
CA TYR A 150 -20.30 6.92 -52.62
C TYR A 150 -18.89 6.64 -52.05
N VAL A 151 -18.75 5.68 -51.13
CA VAL A 151 -17.45 5.26 -50.57
C VAL A 151 -16.49 4.81 -51.67
N LYS A 152 -16.94 3.95 -52.59
CA LYS A 152 -16.13 3.47 -53.71
C LYS A 152 -15.72 4.62 -54.64
N THR A 153 -16.65 5.53 -54.91
CA THR A 153 -16.39 6.72 -55.74
C THR A 153 -15.39 7.68 -55.08
N TRP A 154 -15.50 7.87 -53.76
CA TRP A 154 -14.61 8.72 -52.98
C TRP A 154 -13.19 8.13 -52.87
N LEU A 155 -13.06 6.83 -52.57
CA LEU A 155 -11.77 6.13 -52.54
C LEU A 155 -11.05 6.25 -53.88
N ASN A 156 -11.78 6.12 -54.99
CA ASN A 156 -11.22 6.32 -56.33
C ASN A 156 -10.79 7.77 -56.60
N LYS A 157 -11.51 8.78 -56.08
CA LYS A 157 -11.08 10.19 -56.17
C LYS A 157 -9.79 10.45 -55.39
N CYS A 158 -9.67 9.92 -54.17
CA CYS A 158 -8.47 10.11 -53.34
C CYS A 158 -7.23 9.45 -53.95
N ASN A 159 -7.37 8.25 -54.52
CA ASN A 159 -6.26 7.50 -55.13
C ASN A 159 -5.75 8.11 -56.45
N ASN A 160 -6.51 8.99 -57.09
CA ASN A 160 -6.18 9.57 -58.39
C ASN A 160 -5.67 11.03 -58.33
N SER A 161 -5.46 11.59 -57.13
CA SER A 161 -5.06 13.00 -56.96
C SER A 161 -3.60 13.14 -56.50
N GLU A 162 -2.66 12.87 -57.40
CA GLU A 162 -1.28 13.36 -57.30
C GLU A 162 -1.22 14.77 -57.89
N ASP A 163 -1.59 15.79 -57.12
CA ASP A 163 -1.08 17.13 -57.40
C ASP A 163 -1.17 18.03 -56.16
N LYS A 164 -0.03 18.15 -55.47
CA LYS A 164 0.20 19.24 -54.52
C LYS A 164 0.70 20.44 -55.34
N ASN A 165 -0.04 21.55 -55.34
CA ASN A 165 0.51 22.87 -55.04
C ASN A 165 -0.54 23.99 -55.01
N LYS A 166 -0.42 24.82 -53.95
CA LYS A 166 -0.80 26.24 -53.78
C LYS A 166 -2.06 26.75 -54.50
N VAL A 167 -3.13 27.06 -53.75
CA VAL A 167 -4.19 27.95 -54.27
C VAL A 167 -4.77 28.92 -53.22
N VAL A 168 -5.02 30.12 -53.72
CA VAL A 168 -5.60 31.33 -53.14
C VAL A 168 -7.08 31.14 -52.73
N HIS A 169 -7.43 31.69 -51.55
CA HIS A 169 -8.68 31.50 -50.82
C HIS A 169 -9.95 32.13 -51.45
N THR A 170 -11.09 31.50 -51.13
CA THR A 170 -12.50 31.95 -51.09
C THR A 170 -13.47 31.42 -52.15
N LYS A 171 -13.18 31.47 -53.46
CA LYS A 171 -14.15 30.96 -54.47
C LYS A 171 -14.00 29.45 -54.74
N TYR A 172 -12.79 28.92 -54.58
CA TYR A 172 -12.46 27.51 -54.79
C TYR A 172 -12.95 26.62 -53.64
N ASP A 173 -12.95 27.15 -52.42
CA ASP A 173 -13.36 26.43 -51.20
C ASP A 173 -14.89 26.22 -51.14
N ARG A 174 -15.68 27.17 -51.66
CA ARG A 174 -17.15 27.03 -51.71
C ARG A 174 -17.60 25.91 -52.63
N LYS A 175 -17.03 25.82 -53.84
CA LYS A 175 -17.38 24.77 -54.81
C LYS A 175 -17.02 23.38 -54.27
N ARG A 176 -15.83 23.22 -53.68
CA ARG A 176 -15.40 21.96 -53.05
C ARG A 176 -16.30 21.54 -51.90
N PHE A 177 -16.71 22.50 -51.05
CA PHE A 177 -17.65 22.21 -49.96
C PHE A 177 -19.01 21.76 -50.49
N GLU A 178 -19.56 22.47 -51.48
CA GLU A 178 -20.86 22.13 -52.10
C GLU A 178 -20.82 20.78 -52.83
N GLU A 179 -19.70 20.43 -53.47
CA GLU A 179 -19.53 19.18 -54.22
C GLU A 179 -19.20 17.97 -53.34
N ASN A 180 -18.38 18.16 -52.29
CA ASN A 180 -17.82 17.04 -51.51
C ASN A 180 -18.43 16.92 -50.10
N ILE A 181 -18.86 18.02 -49.47
CA ILE A 181 -19.34 18.03 -48.07
C ILE A 181 -20.87 18.09 -47.97
N THR A 182 -21.52 19.02 -48.67
CA THR A 182 -22.99 19.18 -48.60
C THR A 182 -23.78 17.89 -48.92
N PRO A 183 -23.39 17.04 -49.90
CA PRO A 183 -24.08 15.78 -50.15
C PRO A 183 -23.98 14.81 -48.97
N LEU A 184 -22.81 14.75 -48.31
CA LEU A 184 -22.58 13.93 -47.13
C LEU A 184 -23.44 14.39 -45.95
N LEU A 185 -23.54 15.71 -45.72
CA LEU A 185 -24.37 16.25 -44.65
C LEU A 185 -25.85 15.88 -44.87
N LYS A 186 -26.36 15.96 -46.11
CA LYS A 186 -27.72 15.53 -46.44
C LYS A 186 -27.93 14.03 -46.21
N GLN A 187 -26.96 13.19 -46.59
CA GLN A 187 -27.01 11.75 -46.32
C GLN A 187 -27.00 11.44 -44.82
N MET A 188 -26.21 12.18 -44.02
CA MET A 188 -26.23 12.04 -42.56
C MET A 188 -27.59 12.36 -41.97
N GLU A 189 -28.26 13.42 -42.43
CA GLU A 189 -29.60 13.78 -41.94
C GLU A 189 -30.64 12.70 -42.28
N LEU A 190 -30.59 12.14 -43.49
CA LEU A 190 -31.45 11.04 -43.89
C LEU A 190 -31.18 9.79 -43.05
N ASN A 191 -29.92 9.39 -42.91
CA ASN A 191 -29.57 8.19 -42.15
C ASN A 191 -29.89 8.32 -40.65
N HIS A 192 -29.76 9.52 -40.08
CA HIS A 192 -30.21 9.83 -38.72
C HIS A 192 -31.74 9.71 -38.58
N LEU A 193 -32.51 10.31 -39.50
CA LEU A 193 -33.98 10.20 -39.51
C LEU A 193 -34.48 8.75 -39.64
N HIS A 194 -33.71 7.90 -40.32
CA HIS A 194 -34.03 6.49 -40.53
C HIS A 194 -33.44 5.55 -39.48
N GLU A 195 -32.77 6.08 -38.45
CA GLU A 195 -32.06 5.29 -37.42
C GLU A 195 -31.04 4.28 -38.01
N ASP A 196 -30.47 4.57 -39.19
CA ASP A 196 -29.44 3.75 -39.83
C ASP A 196 -28.05 4.10 -39.27
N TYR A 197 -27.79 3.60 -38.07
CA TYR A 197 -26.53 3.85 -37.36
C TYR A 197 -25.31 3.32 -38.10
N GLY A 198 -25.44 2.23 -38.86
CA GLY A 198 -24.33 1.66 -39.63
C GLY A 198 -23.82 2.63 -40.67
N SER A 199 -24.74 3.15 -41.50
CA SER A 199 -24.41 4.14 -42.52
C SER A 199 -24.04 5.49 -41.90
N LEU A 200 -24.65 5.87 -40.77
CA LEU A 200 -24.31 7.11 -40.07
C LEU A 200 -22.86 7.11 -39.56
N LEU A 201 -22.38 5.99 -38.99
CA LEU A 201 -21.00 5.84 -38.54
C LEU A 201 -20.00 5.99 -39.70
N ILE A 202 -20.31 5.38 -40.84
CA ILE A 202 -19.53 5.49 -42.07
C ILE A 202 -19.49 6.95 -42.54
N ASN A 203 -20.64 7.63 -42.55
CA ASN A 203 -20.72 9.03 -42.96
C ASN A 203 -19.85 9.94 -42.08
N PHE A 204 -19.81 9.73 -40.76
CA PHE A 204 -18.91 10.50 -39.88
C PHE A 204 -17.43 10.29 -40.23
N ASP A 205 -17.01 9.05 -40.51
CA ASP A 205 -15.63 8.75 -40.88
C ASP A 205 -15.25 9.40 -42.22
N ILE A 206 -16.14 9.32 -43.21
CA ILE A 206 -15.92 9.94 -44.51
C ILE A 206 -15.90 11.46 -44.38
N LEU A 207 -16.83 12.04 -43.63
CA LEU A 207 -16.90 13.48 -43.40
C LEU A 207 -15.62 14.00 -42.76
N LEU A 208 -15.14 13.35 -41.69
CA LEU A 208 -13.91 13.74 -41.00
C LEU A 208 -12.69 13.65 -41.94
N LYS A 209 -12.56 12.55 -42.70
CA LYS A 209 -11.47 12.36 -43.67
C LYS A 209 -11.53 13.37 -44.82
N THR A 210 -12.73 13.68 -45.30
CA THR A 210 -12.93 14.63 -46.42
C THR A 210 -12.60 16.05 -45.96
N LEU A 211 -13.07 16.45 -44.77
CA LEU A 211 -12.70 17.74 -44.18
C LEU A 211 -11.20 17.85 -43.95
N GLN A 212 -10.53 16.76 -43.55
CA GLN A 212 -9.08 16.73 -43.40
C GLN A 212 -8.35 16.85 -44.75
N PHE A 213 -8.77 16.08 -45.76
CA PHE A 213 -8.20 16.07 -47.10
C PHE A 213 -8.30 17.44 -47.79
N GLU A 214 -9.42 18.14 -47.57
CA GLU A 214 -9.66 19.47 -48.12
C GLU A 214 -9.09 20.62 -47.27
N ASP A 215 -8.31 20.34 -46.22
CA ASP A 215 -7.75 21.34 -45.27
C ASP A 215 -8.83 22.25 -44.62
N MET A 216 -10.00 21.67 -44.33
CA MET A 216 -11.17 22.35 -43.77
C MET A 216 -11.37 22.11 -42.25
N LEU A 217 -10.41 21.50 -41.56
CA LEU A 217 -10.46 21.26 -40.10
C LEU A 217 -9.78 22.38 -39.30
N GLY A 218 -10.39 22.77 -38.17
CA GLY A 218 -9.90 23.83 -37.29
C GLY A 218 -10.85 25.03 -37.20
N LYS A 219 -10.56 25.97 -36.30
CA LYS A 219 -11.51 27.04 -35.92
C LYS A 219 -11.90 27.97 -37.08
N ASN A 220 -10.95 28.30 -37.96
CA ASN A 220 -11.09 29.34 -38.99
C ASN A 220 -10.88 28.82 -40.42
N LYS A 221 -11.00 27.50 -40.65
CA LYS A 221 -10.79 26.90 -41.99
C LYS A 221 -12.06 26.81 -42.84
N LEU A 222 -13.23 26.96 -42.22
CA LEU A 222 -14.53 26.99 -42.90
C LEU A 222 -15.16 28.37 -42.78
N GLU A 223 -15.88 28.79 -43.81
CA GLU A 223 -16.73 29.98 -43.73
C GLU A 223 -17.78 29.79 -42.62
N PRO A 224 -18.19 30.87 -41.90
CA PRO A 224 -19.11 30.75 -40.76
C PRO A 224 -20.41 29.98 -41.07
N LYS A 225 -20.95 30.14 -42.28
CA LYS A 225 -22.16 29.42 -42.74
C LYS A 225 -21.89 27.93 -42.93
N GLN A 226 -20.80 27.57 -43.61
CA GLN A 226 -20.39 26.17 -43.84
C GLN A 226 -20.09 25.45 -42.53
N ARG A 227 -19.37 26.14 -41.63
CA ARG A 227 -19.10 25.64 -40.28
C ARG A 227 -20.38 25.41 -39.49
N SER A 228 -21.32 26.37 -39.56
CA SER A 228 -22.62 26.23 -38.91
C SER A 228 -23.41 25.06 -39.49
N GLU A 229 -23.37 24.84 -40.81
CA GLU A 229 -24.04 23.72 -41.48
C GLU A 229 -23.52 22.39 -40.93
N VAL A 230 -22.19 22.16 -40.98
CA VAL A 230 -21.55 20.93 -40.46
C VAL A 230 -21.90 20.70 -38.98
N LEU A 231 -21.74 21.73 -38.14
CA LEU A 231 -22.01 21.60 -36.70
C LEU A 231 -23.49 21.36 -36.43
N SER A 232 -24.40 22.04 -37.12
CA SER A 232 -25.84 21.88 -36.90
C SER A 232 -26.34 20.51 -37.34
N THR A 233 -25.84 19.97 -38.45
CA THR A 233 -26.18 18.63 -38.92
C THR A 233 -25.67 17.57 -37.94
N ALA A 234 -24.40 17.66 -37.53
CA ALA A 234 -23.83 16.70 -36.60
C ALA A 234 -24.46 16.80 -35.20
N LEU A 235 -24.83 18.01 -34.73
CA LEU A 235 -25.46 18.20 -33.42
C LEU A 235 -26.84 17.53 -33.33
N LYS A 236 -27.56 17.33 -34.44
CA LYS A 236 -28.82 16.55 -34.43
C LYS A 236 -28.62 15.15 -33.87
N CYS A 237 -27.44 14.57 -34.07
CA CYS A 237 -27.08 13.25 -33.56
C CYS A 237 -26.60 13.26 -32.09
N SER A 238 -26.66 14.37 -31.35
CA SER A 238 -26.15 14.44 -29.97
C SER A 238 -27.01 13.71 -28.94
N GLU A 239 -28.26 13.40 -29.28
CA GLU A 239 -29.21 12.68 -28.40
C GLU A 239 -29.27 11.19 -28.73
N GLU A 240 -28.35 10.70 -29.57
CA GLU A 240 -28.32 9.30 -29.98
C GLU A 240 -27.92 8.35 -28.87
N LYS A 241 -28.50 7.14 -28.88
CA LYS A 241 -28.16 6.10 -27.88
C LYS A 241 -26.90 5.32 -28.23
N ASN A 242 -26.45 5.38 -29.49
CA ASN A 242 -25.30 4.62 -29.94
C ASN A 242 -23.99 5.31 -29.51
N PRO A 243 -23.18 4.68 -28.64
CA PRO A 243 -21.97 5.30 -28.11
C PRO A 243 -20.92 5.61 -29.18
N LEU A 244 -20.83 4.78 -30.24
CA LEU A 244 -19.89 5.03 -31.33
C LEU A 244 -20.26 6.27 -32.15
N VAL A 245 -21.56 6.52 -32.35
CA VAL A 245 -22.03 7.73 -33.05
C VAL A 245 -21.65 8.97 -32.25
N LEU A 246 -21.88 8.94 -30.93
CA LEU A 246 -21.53 10.02 -30.03
C LEU A 246 -20.01 10.26 -29.93
N LEU A 247 -19.19 9.20 -29.96
CA LEU A 247 -17.73 9.33 -30.02
C LEU A 247 -17.27 9.97 -31.33
N LYS A 248 -17.80 9.54 -32.48
CA LYS A 248 -17.45 10.12 -33.78
C LYS A 248 -17.90 11.57 -33.92
N LEU A 249 -19.09 11.90 -33.43
CA LEU A 249 -19.56 13.28 -33.29
C LEU A 249 -18.56 14.11 -32.46
N SER A 250 -18.20 13.61 -31.27
CA SER A 250 -17.27 14.30 -30.37
C SER A 250 -15.91 14.52 -31.02
N LYS A 251 -15.39 13.52 -31.74
CA LYS A 251 -14.14 13.59 -32.49
C LYS A 251 -14.18 14.66 -33.57
N LEU A 252 -15.26 14.71 -34.35
CA LEU A 252 -15.46 15.74 -35.38
C LEU A 252 -15.49 17.14 -34.78
N PHE A 253 -16.23 17.34 -33.68
CA PHE A 253 -16.31 18.64 -33.03
C PHE A 253 -14.95 19.09 -32.48
N ILE A 254 -14.19 18.19 -31.85
CA ILE A 254 -12.83 18.50 -31.37
C ILE A 254 -11.91 18.85 -32.54
N ALA A 255 -11.96 18.08 -33.63
CA ALA A 255 -11.16 18.34 -34.84
C ALA A 255 -11.51 19.69 -35.51
N LEU A 256 -12.75 20.15 -35.36
CA LEU A 256 -13.18 21.48 -35.77
C LEU A 256 -12.76 22.59 -34.79
N GLU A 257 -12.13 22.27 -33.66
CA GLU A 257 -11.74 23.22 -32.60
C GLU A 257 -12.92 24.06 -32.08
N VAL A 258 -14.04 23.39 -31.77
CA VAL A 258 -15.21 24.08 -31.19
C VAL A 258 -14.88 24.71 -29.83
N THR A 259 -15.54 25.83 -29.52
CA THR A 259 -15.39 26.56 -28.25
C THR A 259 -16.75 26.90 -27.64
N GLY A 260 -16.77 27.30 -26.36
CA GLY A 260 -17.99 27.72 -25.67
C GLY A 260 -18.98 26.57 -25.48
N LYS A 261 -20.27 26.81 -25.73
CA LYS A 261 -21.35 25.84 -25.50
C LYS A 261 -21.17 24.52 -26.25
N ASN A 262 -20.67 24.55 -27.49
CA ASN A 262 -20.47 23.33 -28.28
C ASN A 262 -19.38 22.44 -27.64
N LEU A 263 -18.32 23.04 -27.11
CA LEU A 263 -17.29 22.29 -26.38
C LEU A 263 -17.84 21.72 -25.07
N GLU A 264 -18.67 22.48 -24.37
CA GLU A 264 -19.32 21.99 -23.14
C GLU A 264 -20.24 20.80 -23.43
N ILE A 265 -21.03 20.84 -24.51
CA ILE A 265 -21.89 19.72 -24.95
C ILE A 265 -21.05 18.47 -25.22
N VAL A 266 -19.99 18.60 -26.02
CA VAL A 266 -19.12 17.46 -26.37
C VAL A 266 -18.40 16.91 -25.14
N SER A 267 -17.92 17.79 -24.26
CA SER A 267 -17.28 17.36 -23.01
C SER A 267 -18.24 16.56 -22.12
N LYS A 268 -19.52 16.98 -22.04
CA LYS A 268 -20.57 16.24 -21.31
C LYS A 268 -20.88 14.89 -21.95
N ILE A 269 -20.95 14.83 -23.28
CA ILE A 269 -21.17 13.57 -24.01
C ILE A 269 -20.04 12.59 -23.68
N LEU A 270 -18.79 13.02 -23.81
CA LEU A 270 -17.62 12.18 -23.50
C LEU A 270 -17.63 11.69 -22.05
N PHE A 271 -17.96 12.59 -21.11
CA PHE A 271 -18.08 12.23 -19.70
C PHE A 271 -19.18 11.19 -19.47
N HIS A 272 -20.38 11.37 -20.03
CA HIS A 272 -21.46 10.38 -19.94
C HIS A 272 -21.08 9.03 -20.54
N LEU A 273 -20.42 9.03 -21.70
CA LEU A 273 -19.98 7.79 -22.33
C LEU A 273 -18.99 7.01 -21.45
N ALA A 274 -18.06 7.70 -20.79
CA ALA A 274 -17.07 7.08 -19.90
C ALA A 274 -17.66 6.55 -18.58
N GLN A 275 -18.90 6.92 -18.21
CA GLN A 275 -19.55 6.37 -17.02
C GLN A 275 -19.87 4.88 -17.18
N GLU A 276 -20.12 4.41 -18.40
CA GLU A 276 -20.42 3.01 -18.71
C GLU A 276 -19.13 2.25 -19.06
N LYS A 277 -18.82 1.19 -18.30
CA LYS A 277 -17.56 0.41 -18.42
C LYS A 277 -17.42 -0.28 -19.77
N GLU A 278 -18.53 -0.61 -20.40
CA GLU A 278 -18.62 -1.27 -21.70
C GLU A 278 -18.09 -0.36 -22.83
N ASN A 279 -18.08 0.96 -22.61
CA ASN A 279 -17.64 1.93 -23.61
C ASN A 279 -16.13 2.19 -23.58
N ASP A 280 -15.44 1.81 -22.50
CA ASP A 280 -14.02 2.08 -22.28
C ASP A 280 -13.13 1.75 -23.50
N LEU A 281 -13.25 0.54 -24.03
CA LEU A 281 -12.46 0.08 -25.17
C LEU A 281 -12.84 0.80 -26.48
N LEU A 282 -14.01 1.43 -26.55
CA LEU A 282 -14.40 2.23 -27.71
C LEU A 282 -13.58 3.52 -27.78
N PHE A 283 -13.15 4.11 -26.65
CA PHE A 283 -12.27 5.29 -26.64
C PHE A 283 -10.90 4.97 -27.24
N VAL A 284 -10.36 3.77 -26.93
CA VAL A 284 -9.11 3.26 -27.53
C VAL A 284 -9.31 3.03 -29.03
N LYS A 285 -10.37 2.28 -29.40
CA LYS A 285 -10.68 1.96 -30.80
C LYS A 285 -10.83 3.21 -31.68
N GLU A 286 -11.51 4.23 -31.18
CA GLU A 286 -11.75 5.48 -31.89
C GLU A 286 -10.62 6.51 -31.70
N LYS A 287 -9.52 6.16 -31.02
CA LYS A 287 -8.35 7.03 -30.77
C LYS A 287 -8.74 8.39 -30.18
N MET A 288 -9.47 8.37 -29.07
CA MET A 288 -10.07 9.57 -28.48
C MET A 288 -9.16 10.31 -27.49
N PHE A 289 -8.08 9.69 -27.00
CA PHE A 289 -7.20 10.30 -26.00
C PHE A 289 -6.44 11.50 -26.55
N ASP A 290 -5.80 11.39 -27.72
CA ASP A 290 -5.11 12.51 -28.36
C ASP A 290 -6.03 13.73 -28.57
N PRO A 291 -7.24 13.59 -29.17
CA PRO A 291 -8.20 14.70 -29.26
C PRO A 291 -8.55 15.33 -27.91
N ILE A 292 -8.83 14.52 -26.88
CA ILE A 292 -9.19 15.02 -25.54
C ILE A 292 -8.02 15.80 -24.93
N LEU A 293 -6.80 15.24 -25.00
CA LEU A 293 -5.61 15.85 -24.44
C LEU A 293 -5.19 17.12 -25.20
N GLN A 294 -5.41 17.17 -26.52
CA GLN A 294 -5.21 18.39 -27.31
C GLN A 294 -6.11 19.51 -26.83
N VAL A 295 -7.39 19.23 -26.56
CA VAL A 295 -8.30 20.22 -25.99
C VAL A 295 -7.78 20.70 -24.63
N LEU A 296 -7.36 19.79 -23.75
CA LEU A 296 -6.82 20.13 -22.44
C LEU A 296 -5.58 21.03 -22.51
N LYS A 297 -4.66 20.77 -23.46
CA LYS A 297 -3.46 21.60 -23.71
C LYS A 297 -3.81 23.02 -24.17
N MET A 298 -4.93 23.20 -24.86
CA MET A 298 -5.35 24.47 -25.47
C MET A 298 -6.28 25.31 -24.59
N ILE A 299 -6.66 24.83 -23.40
CA ILE A 299 -7.50 25.59 -22.48
C ILE A 299 -6.64 26.66 -21.79
N ASP A 300 -6.52 27.83 -22.43
CA ASP A 300 -6.02 29.05 -21.80
C ASP A 300 -7.18 29.96 -21.39
N LYS A 301 -7.00 30.68 -20.27
CA LYS A 301 -7.80 31.80 -19.72
C LYS A 301 -9.31 31.61 -19.60
N SER A 302 -9.73 31.56 -18.33
CA SER A 302 -11.01 32.03 -17.78
C SER A 302 -12.30 31.79 -18.56
N GLU A 303 -13.15 30.90 -18.02
CA GLU A 303 -14.57 30.59 -18.33
C GLU A 303 -14.86 29.13 -18.77
N ARG A 304 -13.83 28.29 -18.91
CA ARG A 304 -14.00 26.88 -19.35
C ARG A 304 -13.85 25.81 -18.27
N LEU A 305 -13.96 26.18 -16.98
CA LEU A 305 -13.82 25.23 -15.86
C LEU A 305 -14.76 24.03 -16.00
N LYS A 306 -16.00 24.24 -16.45
CA LYS A 306 -16.95 23.13 -16.71
C LYS A 306 -16.43 22.13 -17.74
N CYS A 307 -15.80 22.60 -18.82
CA CYS A 307 -15.22 21.71 -19.82
C CYS A 307 -14.04 20.93 -19.22
N LEU A 308 -13.18 21.58 -18.44
CA LEU A 308 -12.08 20.91 -17.73
C LEU A 308 -12.60 19.82 -16.79
N ILE A 309 -13.64 20.11 -16.01
CA ILE A 309 -14.27 19.14 -15.10
C ILE A 309 -14.73 17.91 -15.88
N PHE A 310 -15.49 18.09 -16.97
CA PHE A 310 -16.00 16.95 -17.74
C PHE A 310 -14.90 16.16 -18.46
N LEU A 311 -13.92 16.82 -19.08
CA LEU A 311 -12.83 16.14 -19.79
C LEU A 311 -11.86 15.44 -18.82
N CYS A 312 -11.47 16.09 -17.73
CA CYS A 312 -10.66 15.43 -16.69
C CYS A 312 -11.45 14.31 -16.00
N GLY A 313 -12.76 14.49 -15.79
CA GLY A 313 -13.64 13.44 -15.27
C GLY A 313 -13.76 12.25 -16.23
N THR A 314 -13.72 12.49 -17.54
CA THR A 314 -13.66 11.44 -18.56
C THR A 314 -12.37 10.64 -18.41
N LEU A 315 -11.22 11.31 -18.32
CA LEU A 315 -9.93 10.65 -18.11
C LEU A 315 -9.88 9.89 -16.78
N LYS A 316 -10.43 10.46 -15.70
CA LYS A 316 -10.57 9.79 -14.40
C LYS A 316 -11.29 8.45 -14.55
N LEU A 317 -12.49 8.44 -15.12
CA LEU A 317 -13.30 7.22 -15.26
C LEU A 317 -12.59 6.17 -16.11
N LEU A 318 -11.97 6.58 -17.22
CA LEU A 318 -11.24 5.69 -18.12
C LEU A 318 -9.96 5.12 -17.49
N SER A 319 -9.26 5.91 -16.67
CA SER A 319 -8.04 5.48 -15.97
C SER A 319 -8.27 4.42 -14.89
N GLU A 320 -9.53 4.17 -14.48
CA GLU A 320 -9.86 3.05 -13.59
C GLU A 320 -9.69 1.68 -14.27
N ASN A 321 -9.63 1.64 -15.60
CA ASN A 321 -9.48 0.41 -16.36
C ASN A 321 -8.01 0.22 -16.75
N CYS A 322 -7.34 -0.74 -16.10
CA CYS A 322 -5.92 -1.04 -16.33
C CYS A 322 -5.58 -1.35 -17.79
N LYS A 323 -6.55 -1.83 -18.61
CA LYS A 323 -6.33 -2.08 -20.05
C LYS A 323 -6.19 -0.81 -20.87
N ILE A 324 -6.69 0.32 -20.38
CA ILE A 324 -6.60 1.64 -21.05
C ILE A 324 -5.30 2.35 -20.67
N VAL A 325 -4.78 2.12 -19.47
CA VAL A 325 -3.63 2.86 -18.92
C VAL A 325 -2.43 2.93 -19.88
N PRO A 326 -2.01 1.84 -20.56
CA PRO A 326 -0.91 1.91 -21.52
C PRO A 326 -1.12 2.94 -22.65
N GLU A 327 -2.35 3.06 -23.16
CA GLU A 327 -2.69 4.03 -24.22
C GLU A 327 -2.66 5.47 -23.69
N LEU A 328 -3.17 5.70 -22.47
CA LEU A 328 -3.11 7.01 -21.82
C LEU A 328 -1.67 7.48 -21.61
N VAL A 329 -0.79 6.57 -21.20
CA VAL A 329 0.64 6.82 -20.97
C VAL A 329 1.34 7.14 -22.30
N GLN A 330 1.06 6.40 -23.37
CA GLN A 330 1.57 6.70 -24.71
C GLN A 330 1.19 8.10 -25.20
N CYS A 331 -0.01 8.58 -24.85
CA CYS A 331 -0.45 9.94 -25.16
C CYS A 331 0.11 11.03 -24.21
N ASN A 332 1.03 10.69 -23.31
CA ASN A 332 1.66 11.60 -22.34
C ASN A 332 0.64 12.29 -21.41
N VAL A 333 -0.32 11.52 -20.89
CA VAL A 333 -1.40 12.04 -20.02
C VAL A 333 -0.87 12.76 -18.77
N LEU A 334 0.21 12.26 -18.16
CA LEU A 334 0.71 12.78 -16.88
C LEU A 334 1.15 14.24 -17.00
N ASN A 335 1.99 14.56 -17.99
CA ASN A 335 2.43 15.93 -18.23
C ASN A 335 1.26 16.87 -18.58
N VAL A 336 0.26 16.40 -19.32
CA VAL A 336 -0.92 17.21 -19.63
C VAL A 336 -1.70 17.55 -18.37
N LEU A 337 -1.92 16.56 -17.50
CA LEU A 337 -2.65 16.75 -16.25
C LEU A 337 -1.91 17.65 -15.26
N VAL A 338 -0.58 17.57 -15.18
CA VAL A 338 0.25 18.51 -14.39
C VAL A 338 0.02 19.95 -14.86
N ASN A 339 0.11 20.20 -16.17
CA ASN A 339 -0.13 21.53 -16.74
C ASN A 339 -1.57 22.02 -16.47
N VAL A 340 -2.57 21.13 -16.59
CA VAL A 340 -3.98 21.47 -16.30
C VAL A 340 -4.13 21.87 -14.82
N LEU A 341 -3.52 21.14 -13.89
CA LEU A 341 -3.58 21.43 -12.46
C LEU A 341 -2.98 22.81 -12.15
N GLU A 342 -1.80 23.11 -12.70
CA GLU A 342 -1.19 24.44 -12.55
C GLU A 342 -2.08 25.57 -13.10
N VAL A 343 -2.76 25.35 -14.23
CA VAL A 343 -3.68 26.34 -14.82
C VAL A 343 -4.88 26.57 -13.90
N ILE A 344 -5.45 25.52 -13.32
CA ILE A 344 -6.57 25.63 -12.37
C ILE A 344 -6.15 26.41 -11.13
N GLU A 345 -4.97 26.12 -10.57
CA GLU A 345 -4.46 26.82 -9.38
C GLU A 345 -4.15 28.30 -9.65
N LYS A 346 -3.52 28.62 -10.79
CA LYS A 346 -3.30 30.01 -11.22
C LYS A 346 -4.63 30.76 -11.34
N PHE A 347 -5.66 30.10 -11.87
CA PHE A 347 -7.00 30.67 -11.97
C PHE A 347 -7.67 30.87 -10.60
N TYR A 348 -7.55 29.89 -9.69
CA TYR A 348 -8.10 29.97 -8.33
C TYR A 348 -7.54 31.18 -7.57
N LYS A 349 -6.22 31.42 -7.67
CA LYS A 349 -5.53 32.57 -7.07
C LYS A 349 -5.97 33.91 -7.67
N ALA A 350 -6.33 33.95 -8.97
CA ALA A 350 -6.69 35.18 -9.66
C ALA A 350 -8.16 35.62 -9.48
N LYS A 351 -9.10 34.68 -9.28
CA LYS A 351 -10.56 34.95 -9.31
C LYS A 351 -11.30 34.80 -7.96
N ASN A 352 -10.61 34.96 -6.83
CA ASN A 352 -11.22 34.86 -5.49
C ASN A 352 -12.05 33.57 -5.28
N GLN A 353 -11.44 32.40 -5.52
CA GLN A 353 -11.95 31.11 -5.02
C GLN A 353 -13.32 30.65 -5.57
N THR A 354 -13.45 30.53 -6.90
CA THR A 354 -14.69 29.98 -7.51
C THR A 354 -14.95 28.53 -7.05
N THR A 355 -16.22 28.18 -6.81
CA THR A 355 -16.66 26.84 -6.38
C THR A 355 -16.34 25.70 -7.35
N ASP A 356 -16.09 26.01 -8.63
CA ASP A 356 -15.80 25.00 -9.66
C ASP A 356 -14.34 24.51 -9.64
N CYS A 357 -13.40 25.26 -9.03
CA CYS A 357 -11.98 24.88 -9.00
C CYS A 357 -11.71 23.58 -8.23
N PRO A 358 -12.21 23.40 -6.99
CA PRO A 358 -12.05 22.13 -6.26
C PRO A 358 -12.56 20.93 -7.06
N HIS A 359 -13.68 21.06 -7.76
CA HIS A 359 -14.22 19.98 -8.59
C HIS A 359 -13.29 19.59 -9.75
N ALA A 360 -12.63 20.56 -10.38
CA ALA A 360 -11.67 20.30 -11.45
C ALA A 360 -10.39 19.66 -10.90
N VAL A 361 -9.85 20.20 -9.80
CA VAL A 361 -8.68 19.64 -9.10
C VAL A 361 -8.94 18.19 -8.70
N LEU A 362 -10.11 17.91 -8.12
CA LEU A 362 -10.49 16.57 -7.72
C LEU A 362 -10.44 15.57 -8.88
N GLN A 363 -10.90 15.94 -10.08
CA GLN A 363 -10.82 15.03 -11.24
C GLN A 363 -9.37 14.72 -11.61
N VAL A 364 -8.51 15.74 -11.63
CA VAL A 364 -7.09 15.57 -11.98
C VAL A 364 -6.37 14.71 -10.95
N VAL A 365 -6.48 15.04 -9.65
CA VAL A 365 -5.82 14.29 -8.58
C VAL A 365 -6.38 12.87 -8.46
N SER A 366 -7.69 12.67 -8.69
CA SER A 366 -8.27 11.31 -8.77
C SER A 366 -7.68 10.51 -9.94
N THR A 367 -7.39 11.15 -11.07
CA THR A 367 -6.78 10.47 -12.22
C THR A 367 -5.36 10.04 -11.88
N PHE A 368 -4.57 10.90 -11.22
CA PHE A 368 -3.26 10.51 -10.68
C PHE A 368 -3.37 9.35 -9.68
N ALA A 369 -4.37 9.37 -8.79
CA ALA A 369 -4.59 8.28 -7.84
C ALA A 369 -4.88 6.94 -8.51
N ASN A 370 -5.64 6.95 -9.61
CA ASN A 370 -5.90 5.73 -10.39
C ASN A 370 -4.63 5.21 -11.07
N LEU A 371 -3.87 6.11 -11.70
CA LEU A 371 -2.63 5.78 -12.42
C LEU A 371 -1.51 5.33 -11.47
N ALA A 372 -1.47 5.83 -10.23
CA ALA A 372 -0.49 5.44 -9.22
C ALA A 372 -0.63 3.97 -8.77
N ASN A 373 -1.73 3.29 -9.11
CA ASN A 373 -1.87 1.85 -8.87
C ASN A 373 -1.00 0.99 -9.80
N GLU A 374 -0.50 1.54 -10.90
CA GLU A 374 0.40 0.86 -11.81
C GLU A 374 1.85 1.16 -11.41
N ASP A 375 2.52 0.20 -10.76
CA ASP A 375 3.87 0.36 -10.23
C ASP A 375 4.90 0.77 -11.31
N SER A 376 4.67 0.33 -12.55
CA SER A 376 5.49 0.70 -13.72
C SER A 376 5.52 2.21 -14.00
N LEU A 377 4.55 2.99 -13.50
CA LEU A 377 4.46 4.44 -13.72
C LEU A 377 5.13 5.26 -12.62
N HIS A 378 5.56 4.65 -11.51
CA HIS A 378 6.09 5.43 -10.37
C HIS A 378 7.34 6.26 -10.73
N GLU A 379 8.19 5.77 -11.63
CA GLU A 379 9.34 6.54 -12.14
C GLU A 379 8.90 7.74 -12.99
N GLU A 380 7.85 7.58 -13.79
CA GLU A 380 7.30 8.66 -14.60
C GLU A 380 6.63 9.73 -13.73
N PHE A 381 5.97 9.33 -12.63
CA PHE A 381 5.41 10.26 -11.64
C PHE A 381 6.46 11.22 -11.09
N VAL A 382 7.63 10.69 -10.74
CA VAL A 382 8.74 11.51 -10.25
C VAL A 382 9.35 12.35 -11.37
N SER A 383 9.53 11.77 -12.56
CA SER A 383 10.04 12.50 -13.74
C SER A 383 9.15 13.69 -14.12
N CYS A 384 7.83 13.56 -13.93
CA CYS A 384 6.84 14.62 -14.16
C CYS A 384 6.63 15.54 -12.94
N LYS A 385 7.39 15.37 -11.86
CA LYS A 385 7.29 16.15 -10.61
C LYS A 385 5.89 16.15 -9.99
N ILE A 386 5.13 15.06 -10.16
CA ILE A 386 3.77 14.95 -9.63
C ILE A 386 3.74 15.13 -8.10
N PRO A 387 4.66 14.55 -7.29
CA PRO A 387 4.66 14.77 -5.85
C PRO A 387 4.77 16.24 -5.44
N ASP A 388 5.67 17.01 -6.08
CA ASP A 388 5.86 18.44 -5.79
C ASP A 388 4.59 19.24 -6.09
N VAL A 389 3.95 18.96 -7.24
CA VAL A 389 2.70 19.61 -7.64
C VAL A 389 1.60 19.27 -6.64
N LEU A 390 1.46 18.00 -6.27
CA LEU A 390 0.47 17.55 -5.29
C LEU A 390 0.66 18.18 -3.90
N PHE A 391 1.91 18.39 -3.46
CA PHE A 391 2.18 19.12 -2.22
C PHE A 391 1.70 20.58 -2.31
N SER A 392 1.97 21.26 -3.42
CA SER A 392 1.47 22.62 -3.61
C SER A 392 -0.07 22.68 -3.69
N THR A 393 -0.70 21.66 -4.27
CA THR A 393 -2.16 21.54 -4.34
C THR A 393 -2.77 21.31 -2.96
N ILE A 394 -2.20 20.42 -2.15
CA ILE A 394 -2.76 20.10 -0.84
C ILE A 394 -2.66 21.28 0.14
N ASP A 395 -1.64 22.13 0.02
CA ASP A 395 -1.53 23.36 0.82
C ASP A 395 -2.72 24.30 0.60
N ILE A 396 -3.33 24.28 -0.59
CA ILE A 396 -4.50 25.10 -0.95
C ILE A 396 -5.81 24.40 -0.56
N TYR A 397 -5.91 23.08 -0.80
CA TYR A 397 -7.16 22.32 -0.73
C TYR A 397 -7.23 21.33 0.44
N ASN A 398 -6.45 21.53 1.50
CA ASN A 398 -6.40 20.65 2.68
C ASN A 398 -7.73 20.54 3.46
N GLU A 399 -8.78 21.27 3.12
CA GLU A 399 -10.15 21.12 3.68
C GLU A 399 -11.02 20.13 2.91
N ASP A 400 -10.75 19.91 1.62
CA ASP A 400 -11.60 19.08 0.76
C ASP A 400 -11.24 17.60 0.91
N GLU A 401 -12.10 16.84 1.61
CA GLU A 401 -11.87 15.41 1.88
C GLU A 401 -11.65 14.58 0.60
N GLY A 402 -12.30 14.92 -0.51
CA GLY A 402 -12.15 14.18 -1.77
C GLY A 402 -10.76 14.38 -2.37
N ILE A 403 -10.26 15.62 -2.34
CA ILE A 403 -8.91 15.95 -2.81
C ILE A 403 -7.86 15.34 -1.87
N VAL A 404 -8.03 15.49 -0.56
CA VAL A 404 -7.13 14.92 0.46
C VAL A 404 -7.05 13.41 0.33
N LEU A 405 -8.19 12.71 0.16
CA LEU A 405 -8.20 11.26 -0.03
C LEU A 405 -7.47 10.83 -1.30
N SER A 406 -7.68 11.55 -2.41
CA SER A 406 -7.02 11.25 -3.69
C SER A 406 -5.51 11.49 -3.59
N TYR A 407 -5.09 12.57 -2.94
CA TYR A 407 -3.69 12.83 -2.60
C TYR A 407 -3.09 11.69 -1.78
N CYS A 408 -3.76 11.29 -0.68
CA CYS A 408 -3.31 10.21 0.17
C CYS A 408 -3.19 8.88 -0.59
N ARG A 409 -4.09 8.60 -1.55
CA ARG A 409 -4.04 7.41 -2.41
C ARG A 409 -2.77 7.38 -3.28
N VAL A 410 -2.36 8.51 -3.86
CA VAL A 410 -1.11 8.60 -4.62
C VAL A 410 0.09 8.37 -3.72
N ILE A 411 0.20 9.16 -2.64
CA ILE A 411 1.37 9.11 -1.75
C ILE A 411 1.50 7.75 -1.05
N SER A 412 0.38 7.12 -0.67
CA SER A 412 0.41 5.77 -0.09
C SER A 412 0.97 4.72 -1.04
N LYS A 413 0.80 4.88 -2.36
CA LYS A 413 1.32 3.96 -3.35
C LYS A 413 2.82 4.16 -3.59
N LEU A 414 3.25 5.41 -3.71
CA LEU A 414 4.67 5.73 -3.88
C LEU A 414 5.50 5.29 -2.67
N THR A 415 5.01 5.53 -1.45
CA THR A 415 5.72 5.21 -0.20
C THR A 415 5.81 3.72 0.13
N VAL A 416 5.29 2.82 -0.71
CA VAL A 416 5.57 1.37 -0.57
C VAL A 416 7.04 1.07 -0.86
N ASN A 417 7.64 1.80 -1.81
CA ASN A 417 9.02 1.60 -2.24
C ASN A 417 9.97 2.56 -1.50
N GLU A 418 11.01 2.02 -0.89
CA GLU A 418 12.05 2.75 -0.15
C GLU A 418 12.67 3.89 -0.97
N LYS A 419 12.96 3.67 -2.26
CA LYS A 419 13.53 4.67 -3.18
C LYS A 419 12.71 5.97 -3.16
N TRP A 420 11.38 5.85 -3.13
CA TRP A 420 10.48 7.00 -3.13
C TRP A 420 10.28 7.59 -1.75
N CYS A 421 10.35 6.80 -0.68
CA CYS A 421 10.42 7.32 0.68
C CYS A 421 11.61 8.26 0.84
N VAL A 422 12.81 7.84 0.38
CA VAL A 422 14.02 8.67 0.39
C VAL A 422 13.84 9.95 -0.42
N HIS A 423 13.19 9.88 -1.58
CA HIS A 423 12.96 11.05 -2.45
C HIS A 423 11.94 12.05 -1.87
N LEU A 424 10.86 11.56 -1.27
CA LEU A 424 9.76 12.38 -0.75
C LEU A 424 10.09 13.01 0.61
N HIS A 425 10.98 12.38 1.37
CA HIS A 425 11.28 12.78 2.73
C HIS A 425 11.89 14.19 2.80
N ASN A 426 11.17 15.09 3.47
CA ASN A 426 11.70 16.32 4.04
C ASN A 426 10.86 16.77 5.25
N GLU A 427 11.34 17.76 6.01
CA GLU A 427 10.65 18.23 7.21
C GLU A 427 9.23 18.77 6.92
N SER A 428 9.04 19.51 5.81
CA SER A 428 7.72 20.02 5.42
C SER A 428 6.73 18.93 5.09
N PHE A 429 7.18 17.83 4.46
CA PHE A 429 6.33 16.71 4.09
C PHE A 429 5.76 16.03 5.33
N TYR A 430 6.58 15.78 6.35
CA TYR A 430 6.07 15.21 7.61
C TYR A 430 5.10 16.14 8.32
N LYS A 431 5.43 17.44 8.41
CA LYS A 431 4.52 18.44 8.98
C LYS A 431 3.17 18.45 8.26
N ASN A 432 3.18 18.33 6.94
CA ASN A 432 1.96 18.22 6.14
C ASN A 432 1.17 16.95 6.48
N GLN A 433 1.80 15.77 6.55
CA GLN A 433 1.11 14.52 6.94
C GLN A 433 0.47 14.62 8.33
N VAL A 434 1.19 15.18 9.30
CA VAL A 434 0.67 15.36 10.68
C VAL A 434 -0.49 16.36 10.70
N GLN A 435 -0.41 17.46 9.96
CA GLN A 435 -1.49 18.45 9.87
C GLN A 435 -2.75 17.86 9.22
N LEU A 436 -2.59 17.09 8.15
CA LEU A 436 -3.70 16.39 7.50
C LEU A 436 -4.33 15.36 8.44
N LEU A 437 -3.52 14.61 9.19
CA LEU A 437 -4.04 13.67 10.19
C LEU A 437 -4.84 14.40 11.25
N ARG A 438 -4.29 15.48 11.83
CA ARG A 438 -4.96 16.28 12.87
C ARG A 438 -6.35 16.73 12.41
N LYS A 439 -6.46 17.12 11.15
CA LYS A 439 -7.68 17.65 10.54
C LYS A 439 -8.69 16.58 10.14
N HIS A 440 -8.21 15.46 9.59
CA HIS A 440 -9.05 14.45 8.92
C HIS A 440 -9.07 13.10 9.63
N HIS A 441 -8.53 12.97 10.84
CA HIS A 441 -8.47 11.70 11.57
C HIS A 441 -9.84 11.04 11.79
N LEU A 442 -10.97 11.75 11.69
CA LEU A 442 -12.31 11.16 11.76
C LEU A 442 -12.74 10.43 10.49
N ASN A 443 -12.15 10.79 9.34
CA ASN A 443 -12.36 10.09 8.08
C ASN A 443 -11.42 8.88 8.01
N LYS A 444 -11.98 7.68 8.19
CA LYS A 444 -11.23 6.42 8.31
C LYS A 444 -10.37 6.15 7.07
N ASP A 445 -10.89 6.44 5.88
CA ASP A 445 -10.20 6.15 4.62
C ASP A 445 -8.95 7.04 4.43
N ILE A 446 -9.00 8.27 4.95
CA ILE A 446 -7.86 9.19 4.99
C ILE A 446 -6.90 8.79 6.11
N ALA A 447 -7.39 8.57 7.33
CA ALA A 447 -6.57 8.24 8.49
C ALA A 447 -5.71 6.98 8.26
N VAL A 448 -6.31 5.88 7.74
CA VAL A 448 -5.58 4.65 7.38
C VAL A 448 -4.42 4.95 6.44
N ARG A 449 -4.63 5.78 5.41
CA ARG A 449 -3.60 6.08 4.40
C ARG A 449 -2.50 6.95 4.95
N ILE A 450 -2.82 7.95 5.77
CA ILE A 450 -1.80 8.79 6.39
C ILE A 450 -0.95 7.96 7.35
N PHE A 451 -1.55 7.11 8.19
CA PHE A 451 -0.78 6.19 9.04
C PHE A 451 0.01 5.17 8.22
N PHE A 452 -0.52 4.71 7.08
CA PHE A 452 0.22 3.83 6.19
C PHE A 452 1.49 4.52 5.65
N VAL A 453 1.34 5.76 5.14
CA VAL A 453 2.45 6.61 4.66
C VAL A 453 3.49 6.83 5.76
N ILE A 454 3.07 7.29 6.94
CA ILE A 454 3.98 7.52 8.08
C ILE A 454 4.66 6.22 8.50
N GLY A 455 3.92 5.11 8.53
CA GLY A 455 4.45 3.81 8.94
C GLY A 455 5.55 3.32 8.00
N ASN A 456 5.37 3.47 6.69
CA ASN A 456 6.39 3.10 5.72
C ASN A 456 7.63 4.00 5.85
N LEU A 457 7.45 5.32 5.99
CA LEU A 457 8.56 6.26 6.20
C LEU A 457 9.33 5.92 7.49
N ALA A 458 8.62 5.64 8.59
CA ALA A 458 9.23 5.29 9.87
C ALA A 458 9.93 3.92 9.85
N SER A 459 9.53 3.01 8.95
CA SER A 459 10.27 1.76 8.72
C SER A 459 11.62 2.06 8.05
N TYR A 460 11.61 2.70 6.88
CA TYR A 460 12.83 2.88 6.09
C TYR A 460 13.78 3.96 6.61
N LEU A 461 13.25 5.06 7.18
CA LEU A 461 14.03 6.28 7.41
C LEU A 461 14.21 6.56 8.90
N ILE A 462 15.46 6.61 9.35
CA ILE A 462 15.80 6.97 10.73
C ILE A 462 15.47 8.44 11.02
N GLU A 463 15.55 9.31 10.01
CA GLU A 463 15.19 10.71 10.07
C GLU A 463 13.70 10.90 10.36
N CYS A 464 12.85 10.04 9.80
CA CYS A 464 11.41 10.03 10.14
C CYS A 464 11.23 9.74 11.62
N ARG A 465 11.91 8.70 12.14
CA ARG A 465 11.83 8.34 13.57
C ARG A 465 12.27 9.51 14.45
N ASN A 466 13.43 10.09 14.15
CA ASN A 466 13.98 11.25 14.88
C ASN A 466 13.03 12.45 14.89
N ILE A 467 12.43 12.82 13.74
CA ILE A 467 11.51 13.97 13.66
C ILE A 467 10.28 13.75 14.54
N PHE A 468 9.72 12.55 14.55
CA PHE A 468 8.59 12.20 15.41
C PHE A 468 8.99 12.14 16.89
N THR A 469 10.24 11.76 17.22
CA THR A 469 10.77 11.82 18.59
C THR A 469 10.75 13.23 19.15
N PHE A 470 11.26 14.21 18.39
CA PHE A 470 11.47 15.58 18.90
C PHE A 470 10.24 16.49 18.80
N GLN A 471 9.13 16.00 18.23
CA GLN A 471 7.86 16.73 18.13
C GLN A 471 6.77 16.05 18.97
N THR A 472 6.76 16.29 20.28
CA THR A 472 5.87 15.64 21.25
C THR A 472 4.39 15.70 20.87
N GLU A 473 3.91 16.81 20.30
CA GLU A 473 2.53 16.95 19.85
C GLU A 473 2.11 15.91 18.79
N CYS A 474 3.05 15.38 18.01
CA CYS A 474 2.76 14.36 17.02
C CYS A 474 2.46 13.01 17.68
N LEU A 475 3.24 12.63 18.69
CA LEU A 475 3.04 11.38 19.43
C LEU A 475 1.70 11.40 20.16
N ASP A 476 1.38 12.52 20.82
CA ASP A 476 0.09 12.73 21.48
C ASP A 476 -1.08 12.59 20.50
N LEU A 477 -0.93 13.13 19.27
CA LEU A 477 -1.94 12.97 18.22
C LEU A 477 -2.13 11.50 17.85
N VAL A 478 -1.05 10.75 17.57
CA VAL A 478 -1.16 9.32 17.21
C VAL A 478 -1.85 8.53 18.33
N VAL A 479 -1.42 8.71 19.59
CA VAL A 479 -2.02 8.05 20.75
C VAL A 479 -3.48 8.43 20.93
N SER A 480 -3.83 9.71 20.75
CA SER A 480 -5.23 10.17 20.84
C SER A 480 -6.13 9.52 19.80
N VAL A 481 -5.63 9.34 18.57
CA VAL A 481 -6.37 8.69 17.47
C VAL A 481 -6.53 7.19 17.73
N VAL A 482 -5.48 6.49 18.18
CA VAL A 482 -5.59 5.08 18.59
C VAL A 482 -6.69 4.91 19.63
N ASN A 483 -6.65 5.70 20.69
CA ASN A 483 -7.64 5.63 21.77
C ASN A 483 -9.07 5.92 21.28
N LEU A 484 -9.24 6.94 20.44
CA LEU A 484 -10.53 7.29 19.85
C LEU A 484 -11.12 6.10 19.05
N TYR A 485 -10.31 5.42 18.24
CA TYR A 485 -10.79 4.32 17.42
C TYR A 485 -10.99 3.03 18.22
N VAL A 486 -10.18 2.78 19.25
CA VAL A 486 -10.42 1.70 20.22
C VAL A 486 -11.76 1.89 20.92
N GLU A 487 -12.06 3.11 21.40
CA GLU A 487 -13.34 3.45 22.02
C GLU A 487 -14.52 3.27 21.04
N LYS A 488 -14.34 3.59 19.75
CA LYS A 488 -15.35 3.38 18.69
C LYS A 488 -15.58 1.92 18.34
N CYS A 489 -14.51 1.12 18.27
CA CYS A 489 -14.60 -0.32 18.03
C CYS A 489 -15.42 -1.02 19.12
N ARG A 490 -15.54 -0.40 20.31
CA ARG A 490 -16.24 -0.93 21.48
C ARG A 490 -16.02 -2.43 21.61
N PHE A 491 -14.77 -2.90 21.49
CA PHE A 491 -14.45 -4.32 21.31
C PHE A 491 -15.31 -5.16 22.25
N ASP A 492 -16.41 -5.71 21.73
CA ASP A 492 -17.57 -6.02 22.58
C ASP A 492 -17.11 -7.01 23.65
N ILE A 493 -17.25 -6.63 24.93
CA ILE A 493 -16.98 -7.50 26.09
C ILE A 493 -18.18 -8.46 26.26
N LYS A 494 -18.70 -9.00 25.15
CA LYS A 494 -19.64 -10.11 25.21
C LYS A 494 -18.86 -11.39 24.96
N PRO A 495 -18.86 -12.34 25.91
CA PRO A 495 -18.36 -13.68 25.65
C PRO A 495 -19.12 -14.22 24.43
N LEU A 496 -18.42 -14.49 23.34
CA LEU A 496 -18.98 -15.22 22.21
C LEU A 496 -19.33 -16.63 22.69
N THR A 497 -20.45 -17.15 22.22
CA THR A 497 -20.77 -18.57 22.46
C THR A 497 -19.85 -19.45 21.59
N LYS A 498 -19.47 -20.65 22.06
CA LYS A 498 -18.59 -21.60 21.33
C LYS A 498 -19.02 -21.90 19.87
N VAL A 499 -20.30 -21.66 19.54
CA VAL A 499 -20.89 -21.87 18.21
C VAL A 499 -20.60 -20.68 17.27
N GLU A 500 -20.36 -19.49 17.81
CA GLU A 500 -20.03 -18.27 17.06
C GLU A 500 -18.53 -18.15 16.79
N GLU A 501 -17.67 -18.65 17.69
CA GLU A 501 -16.20 -18.68 17.55
C GLU A 501 -15.74 -19.46 16.31
N SER A 502 -16.33 -20.62 16.06
CA SER A 502 -15.98 -21.51 14.94
C SER A 502 -16.45 -20.99 13.57
N LYS A 503 -17.41 -20.06 13.53
CA LYS A 503 -17.87 -19.41 12.30
C LYS A 503 -17.19 -18.05 12.03
N LEU A 504 -16.69 -17.37 13.06
CA LEU A 504 -16.03 -16.05 12.91
C LEU A 504 -14.55 -16.12 12.51
N GLN A 505 -13.83 -17.16 12.93
CA GLN A 505 -12.36 -17.21 12.78
C GLN A 505 -11.88 -17.33 11.32
N LEU A 506 -12.70 -17.86 10.41
CA LEU A 506 -12.32 -18.02 9.00
C LEU A 506 -12.64 -16.81 8.10
N THR A 507 -13.42 -15.83 8.59
CA THR A 507 -13.88 -14.69 7.77
C THR A 507 -14.11 -13.43 8.61
N LYS A 508 -13.22 -13.11 9.55
CA LYS A 508 -13.34 -11.83 10.25
C LYS A 508 -12.88 -10.70 9.33
N VAL A 509 -13.83 -10.10 8.63
CA VAL A 509 -13.59 -8.86 7.90
C VAL A 509 -13.20 -7.80 8.93
N VAL A 510 -11.93 -7.41 8.90
CA VAL A 510 -11.38 -6.33 9.75
C VAL A 510 -12.23 -5.08 9.50
N SER A 511 -12.77 -4.50 10.57
CA SER A 511 -13.57 -3.29 10.43
C SER A 511 -12.67 -2.13 9.99
N LYS A 512 -13.24 -1.16 9.25
CA LYS A 512 -12.47 0.06 8.89
C LYS A 512 -11.96 0.82 10.12
N ASP A 513 -12.62 0.70 11.27
CA ASP A 513 -12.12 1.30 12.51
C ASP A 513 -10.90 0.56 13.04
N GLU A 514 -10.94 -0.77 13.02
CA GLU A 514 -9.82 -1.61 13.42
C GLU A 514 -8.61 -1.44 12.50
N ASP A 515 -8.81 -1.27 11.18
CA ASP A 515 -7.74 -0.99 10.22
C ASP A 515 -7.00 0.33 10.54
N VAL A 516 -7.73 1.38 10.97
CA VAL A 516 -7.09 2.62 11.47
C VAL A 516 -6.18 2.32 12.66
N ILE A 517 -6.67 1.51 13.63
CA ILE A 517 -5.88 1.13 14.82
C ILE A 517 -4.64 0.35 14.39
N ILE A 518 -4.79 -0.64 13.51
CA ILE A 518 -3.68 -1.45 13.00
C ILE A 518 -2.60 -0.55 12.41
N LYS A 519 -2.95 0.36 11.49
CA LYS A 519 -1.95 1.23 10.85
C LYS A 519 -1.35 2.23 11.83
N ALA A 520 -2.12 2.73 12.79
CA ALA A 520 -1.60 3.63 13.83
C ALA A 520 -0.65 2.91 14.80
N VAL A 521 -0.98 1.69 15.25
CA VAL A 521 -0.08 0.88 16.09
C VAL A 521 1.18 0.50 15.32
N ARG A 522 1.08 0.19 14.02
CA ARG A 522 2.24 -0.04 13.15
C ARG A 522 3.20 1.15 13.13
N VAL A 523 2.68 2.37 13.06
CA VAL A 523 3.50 3.59 13.18
C VAL A 523 4.25 3.59 14.50
N ILE A 524 3.56 3.34 15.62
CA ILE A 524 4.18 3.36 16.93
C ILE A 524 5.24 2.26 17.08
N ALA A 525 4.96 1.04 16.60
CA ALA A 525 5.94 -0.04 16.57
C ALA A 525 7.23 0.38 15.86
N ASN A 526 7.10 1.00 14.68
CA ASN A 526 8.24 1.46 13.89
C ASN A 526 8.98 2.63 14.56
N LEU A 527 8.25 3.57 15.20
CA LEU A 527 8.87 4.65 15.96
C LEU A 527 9.65 4.11 17.17
N SER A 528 9.10 3.12 17.88
CA SER A 528 9.70 2.45 19.05
C SER A 528 10.93 1.61 18.73
N MET A 529 11.36 1.52 17.47
CA MET A 529 12.69 1.00 17.13
C MET A 529 13.81 1.98 17.53
N SER A 530 13.48 3.26 17.72
CA SER A 530 14.38 4.27 18.28
C SER A 530 14.23 4.33 19.80
N LYS A 531 15.37 4.42 20.51
CA LYS A 531 15.42 4.42 21.97
C LYS A 531 14.55 5.52 22.56
N GLU A 532 14.70 6.74 22.05
CA GLU A 532 14.05 7.93 22.58
C GLU A 532 12.53 7.87 22.44
N CYS A 533 12.00 7.37 21.32
CA CYS A 533 10.56 7.14 21.16
C CYS A 533 10.06 6.02 22.08
N ALA A 534 10.80 4.91 22.18
CA ALA A 534 10.41 3.80 23.03
C ALA A 534 10.32 4.24 24.51
N GLU A 535 11.32 4.97 25.00
CA GLU A 535 11.32 5.52 26.37
C GLU A 535 10.14 6.48 26.63
N ALA A 536 9.73 7.27 25.63
CA ALA A 536 8.54 8.11 25.71
C ALA A 536 7.25 7.27 25.84
N PHE A 537 7.08 6.26 24.98
CA PHE A 537 5.91 5.37 25.02
C PHE A 537 5.88 4.48 26.27
N CYS A 538 7.03 4.10 26.83
CA CYS A 538 7.12 3.34 28.08
C CYS A 538 6.50 4.05 29.29
N ASN A 539 6.32 5.37 29.23
CA ASN A 539 5.70 6.17 30.29
C ASN A 539 4.23 6.55 30.00
N GLU A 540 3.72 6.26 28.81
CA GLU A 540 2.36 6.64 28.41
C GLU A 540 1.32 5.63 28.90
N LYS A 541 0.76 5.89 30.09
CA LYS A 541 -0.16 4.97 30.77
C LYS A 541 -1.37 4.59 29.93
N LYS A 542 -2.07 5.57 29.33
CA LYS A 542 -3.31 5.28 28.59
C LYS A 542 -3.06 4.33 27.43
N TYR A 543 -1.89 4.45 26.81
CA TYR A 543 -1.48 3.62 25.69
C TYR A 543 -1.15 2.19 26.11
N ILE A 544 -0.34 2.01 27.16
CA ILE A 544 0.03 0.68 27.66
C ILE A 544 -1.20 -0.06 28.18
N ASP A 545 -2.09 0.62 28.92
CA ASP A 545 -3.36 0.05 29.37
C ASP A 545 -4.23 -0.42 28.18
N THR A 546 -4.25 0.37 27.10
CA THR A 546 -4.97 0.03 25.87
C THR A 546 -4.42 -1.24 25.20
N PHE A 547 -3.10 -1.43 25.19
CA PHE A 547 -2.48 -2.65 24.67
C PHE A 547 -2.87 -3.90 25.45
N ILE A 548 -2.89 -3.82 26.78
CA ILE A 548 -3.34 -4.94 27.62
C ILE A 548 -4.80 -5.30 27.30
N ILE A 549 -5.66 -4.29 27.11
CA ILE A 549 -7.07 -4.49 26.71
C ILE A 549 -7.16 -5.18 25.35
N ILE A 550 -6.38 -4.73 24.35
CA ILE A 550 -6.38 -5.30 23.00
C ILE A 550 -5.93 -6.78 23.03
N LEU A 551 -4.85 -7.08 23.76
CA LEU A 551 -4.32 -8.44 23.89
C LEU A 551 -5.27 -9.39 24.60
N GLY A 552 -5.97 -8.90 25.63
CA GLY A 552 -6.97 -9.67 26.37
C GLY A 552 -8.27 -9.92 25.61
N ASN A 553 -8.48 -9.29 24.45
CA ASN A 553 -9.76 -9.34 23.75
C ASN A 553 -9.76 -10.37 22.61
N GLN A 554 -10.65 -11.38 22.73
CA GLN A 554 -10.80 -12.43 21.73
C GLN A 554 -11.38 -11.92 20.39
N ASN A 555 -12.04 -10.76 20.41
CA ASN A 555 -12.63 -10.10 19.26
C ASN A 555 -11.67 -9.14 18.53
N VAL A 556 -10.37 -9.28 18.70
CA VAL A 556 -9.36 -8.52 17.95
C VAL A 556 -8.76 -9.41 16.86
N SER A 557 -8.47 -8.84 15.68
CA SER A 557 -7.77 -9.53 14.60
C SER A 557 -6.33 -9.91 14.98
N PHE A 558 -5.82 -10.97 14.36
CA PHE A 558 -4.42 -11.36 14.56
C PHE A 558 -3.44 -10.29 14.05
N GLU A 559 -3.79 -9.54 12.99
CA GLU A 559 -2.96 -8.43 12.51
C GLU A 559 -2.79 -7.34 13.57
N LEU A 560 -3.88 -6.93 14.24
CA LEU A 560 -3.79 -5.95 15.32
C LEU A 560 -3.00 -6.50 16.52
N ARG A 561 -3.22 -7.75 16.91
CA ARG A 561 -2.44 -8.39 17.99
C ARG A 561 -0.95 -8.42 17.66
N ASN A 562 -0.57 -8.85 16.46
CA ASN A 562 0.83 -8.88 16.04
C ASN A 562 1.48 -7.51 16.12
N ASN A 563 0.80 -6.46 15.64
CA ASN A 563 1.34 -5.09 15.73
C ASN A 563 1.51 -4.62 17.19
N VAL A 564 0.58 -4.99 18.09
CA VAL A 564 0.71 -4.69 19.52
C VAL A 564 1.87 -5.46 20.17
N ILE A 565 2.01 -6.76 19.88
CA ILE A 565 3.08 -7.59 20.46
C ILE A 565 4.45 -7.12 19.94
N ALA A 566 4.57 -6.80 18.65
CA ALA A 566 5.79 -6.22 18.07
C ALA A 566 6.15 -4.88 18.73
N THR A 567 5.15 -4.04 19.01
CA THR A 567 5.39 -2.80 19.78
C THR A 567 5.90 -3.12 21.18
N ILE A 568 5.29 -4.07 21.88
CA ILE A 568 5.70 -4.49 23.23
C ILE A 568 7.12 -5.05 23.23
N ASN A 569 7.50 -5.82 22.22
CA ASN A 569 8.86 -6.30 22.04
C ASN A 569 9.87 -5.13 21.97
N ASN A 570 9.57 -4.12 21.16
CA ASN A 570 10.40 -2.92 21.01
C ASN A 570 10.46 -2.09 22.31
N LEU A 571 9.33 -1.94 23.01
CA LEU A 571 9.29 -1.24 24.31
C LEU A 571 10.07 -2.00 25.39
N ALA A 572 9.90 -3.32 25.48
CA ALA A 572 10.58 -4.17 26.46
C ALA A 572 12.10 -4.08 26.32
N TYR A 573 12.59 -3.95 25.08
CA TYR A 573 14.02 -3.78 24.82
C TYR A 573 14.59 -2.50 25.47
N PHE A 574 13.88 -1.38 25.38
CA PHE A 574 14.35 -0.07 25.89
C PHE A 574 13.82 0.30 27.28
N ALA A 575 12.91 -0.49 27.87
CA ALA A 575 12.28 -0.18 29.16
C ALA A 575 13.29 -0.03 30.30
N THR A 576 13.15 1.04 31.08
CA THR A 576 13.90 1.28 32.32
C THR A 576 13.11 0.78 33.53
N ASP A 577 13.77 0.48 34.64
CA ASP A 577 13.11 -0.10 35.83
C ASP A 577 12.02 0.82 36.42
N GLU A 578 12.13 2.14 36.23
CA GLU A 578 11.23 3.14 36.80
C GLU A 578 10.02 3.50 35.90
N CYS A 579 10.01 3.06 34.65
CA CYS A 579 8.95 3.45 33.71
C CYS A 579 7.63 2.70 33.96
N TYR A 580 6.52 3.27 33.48
CA TYR A 580 5.18 2.68 33.67
C TYR A 580 5.07 1.27 33.05
N PHE A 581 5.71 1.03 31.90
CA PHE A 581 5.79 -0.28 31.28
C PHE A 581 6.34 -1.34 32.25
N SER A 582 7.41 -1.03 32.97
CA SER A 582 8.01 -1.94 33.96
C SER A 582 7.06 -2.26 35.11
N THR A 583 6.21 -1.30 35.54
CA THR A 583 5.19 -1.55 36.58
C THR A 583 4.04 -2.44 36.11
N THR A 584 3.84 -2.59 34.80
CA THR A 584 2.74 -3.35 34.19
C THR A 584 3.19 -4.60 33.42
N ARG A 585 4.51 -4.87 33.36
CA ARG A 585 5.11 -5.97 32.59
C ARG A 585 4.55 -7.35 32.95
N VAL A 586 4.18 -7.58 34.22
CA VAL A 586 3.52 -8.83 34.65
C VAL A 586 2.15 -8.95 33.99
N SER A 587 1.30 -7.92 34.05
CA SER A 587 -0.01 -7.90 33.39
C SER A 587 0.09 -8.07 31.87
N ILE A 588 1.12 -7.48 31.25
CA ILE A 588 1.42 -7.67 29.82
C ILE A 588 1.76 -9.15 29.56
N THR A 589 2.64 -9.73 30.37
CA THR A 589 3.05 -11.13 30.26
C THR A 589 1.85 -12.07 30.38
N GLU A 590 0.97 -11.86 31.36
CA GLU A 590 -0.26 -12.62 31.56
C GLU A 590 -1.24 -12.52 30.37
N ALA A 591 -1.25 -11.40 29.65
CA ALA A 591 -2.06 -11.21 28.46
C ALA A 591 -1.47 -11.95 27.26
N ILE A 592 -0.16 -11.83 27.03
CA ILE A 592 0.54 -12.39 25.87
C ILE A 592 0.71 -13.91 25.98
N ILE A 593 0.97 -14.47 27.17
CA ILE A 593 1.18 -15.92 27.34
C ILE A 593 -0.03 -16.75 26.91
N LYS A 594 -1.24 -16.21 27.04
CA LYS A 594 -2.49 -16.82 26.57
C LYS A 594 -2.53 -16.99 25.04
N LEU A 595 -1.68 -16.26 24.32
CA LEU A 595 -1.57 -16.28 22.86
C LEU A 595 -0.44 -17.18 22.35
N LEU A 596 0.38 -17.77 23.24
CA LEU A 596 1.56 -18.57 22.90
C LEU A 596 1.29 -19.70 21.90
N PHE A 597 0.09 -20.28 21.90
CA PHE A 597 -0.27 -21.41 21.03
C PHE A 597 -1.06 -21.02 19.78
N SER A 598 -1.33 -19.72 19.56
CA SER A 598 -1.95 -19.26 18.31
C SER A 598 -0.89 -19.22 17.21
N VAL A 599 -1.12 -20.00 16.15
CA VAL A 599 -0.18 -20.17 15.03
C VAL A 599 0.18 -18.83 14.38
N GLU A 600 -0.78 -17.90 14.36
CA GLU A 600 -0.68 -16.60 13.71
C GLU A 600 0.21 -15.58 14.43
N VAL A 601 0.38 -15.75 15.75
CA VAL A 601 1.09 -14.76 16.61
C VAL A 601 2.19 -15.37 17.47
N LYS A 602 2.32 -16.71 17.49
CA LYS A 602 3.28 -17.47 18.33
C LYS A 602 4.71 -16.96 18.24
N SER A 603 5.23 -16.70 17.04
CA SER A 603 6.60 -16.22 16.87
C SER A 603 6.80 -14.84 17.50
N GLU A 604 5.85 -13.92 17.31
CA GLU A 604 5.91 -12.56 17.86
C GLU A 604 5.78 -12.59 19.40
N VAL A 605 4.91 -13.47 19.93
CA VAL A 605 4.80 -13.73 21.38
C VAL A 605 6.15 -14.16 21.96
N LEU A 606 6.81 -15.15 21.35
CA LEU A 606 8.08 -15.68 21.83
C LEU A 606 9.18 -14.62 21.80
N ARG A 607 9.25 -13.79 20.75
CA ARG A 607 10.17 -12.65 20.67
C ARG A 607 9.95 -11.66 21.80
N ALA A 608 8.72 -11.21 22.01
CA ALA A 608 8.38 -10.29 23.09
C ALA A 608 8.72 -10.88 24.47
N LEU A 609 8.42 -12.16 24.70
CA LEU A 609 8.79 -12.86 25.93
C LEU A 609 10.31 -12.98 26.09
N GLY A 610 11.07 -13.16 25.01
CA GLY A 610 12.53 -13.17 25.03
C GLY A 610 13.14 -11.89 25.61
N ASN A 611 12.54 -10.73 25.36
CA ASN A 611 12.93 -9.46 25.99
C ASN A 611 12.37 -9.29 27.40
N LEU A 612 11.11 -9.66 27.64
CA LEU A 612 10.48 -9.53 28.96
C LEU A 612 11.14 -10.41 30.04
N THR A 613 11.56 -11.63 29.68
CA THR A 613 12.17 -12.63 30.59
C THR A 613 13.53 -12.24 31.16
N GLN A 614 14.12 -11.14 30.72
CA GLN A 614 15.26 -10.52 31.40
C GLN A 614 14.92 -10.15 32.85
N ASN A 615 13.63 -9.93 33.16
CA ASN A 615 13.13 -9.60 34.49
C ASN A 615 12.70 -10.85 35.27
N GLU A 616 13.09 -10.94 36.54
CA GLU A 616 12.82 -12.10 37.41
C GLU A 616 11.33 -12.37 37.63
N ASP A 617 10.54 -11.33 37.84
CA ASP A 617 9.08 -11.42 38.02
C ASP A 617 8.39 -12.00 36.79
N VAL A 618 8.83 -11.66 35.57
CA VAL A 618 8.33 -12.27 34.34
C VAL A 618 8.65 -13.76 34.28
N ARG A 619 9.89 -14.16 34.64
CA ARG A 619 10.27 -15.58 34.68
C ARG A 619 9.41 -16.36 35.68
N GLU A 620 9.16 -15.78 36.86
CA GLU A 620 8.24 -16.32 37.87
C GLU A 620 6.83 -16.54 37.28
N THR A 621 6.28 -15.53 36.61
CA THR A 621 4.96 -15.60 35.97
C THR A 621 4.89 -16.69 34.89
N LEU A 622 5.94 -16.87 34.08
CA LEU A 622 5.99 -17.93 33.08
C LEU A 622 5.91 -19.33 33.70
N ILE A 623 6.64 -19.56 34.79
CA ILE A 623 6.60 -20.82 35.54
C ILE A 623 5.20 -21.07 36.11
N GLN A 624 4.59 -20.04 36.71
CA GLN A 624 3.23 -20.13 37.27
C GLN A 624 2.17 -20.45 36.21
N ASN A 625 2.44 -20.15 34.93
CA ASN A 625 1.58 -20.45 33.79
C ASN A 625 2.01 -21.72 33.03
N ASN A 626 2.77 -22.61 33.68
CA ASN A 626 3.22 -23.90 33.13
C ASN A 626 4.02 -23.78 31.81
N PHE A 627 4.74 -22.68 31.58
CA PHE A 627 5.56 -22.52 30.37
C PHE A 627 6.56 -23.67 30.20
N GLY A 628 7.18 -24.12 31.30
CA GLY A 628 8.17 -25.21 31.28
C GLY A 628 7.65 -26.50 30.63
N GLU A 629 6.42 -26.91 30.94
CA GLU A 629 5.82 -28.13 30.39
C GLU A 629 5.67 -28.09 28.86
N ASN A 630 5.63 -26.89 28.28
CA ASN A 630 5.41 -26.66 26.86
C ASN A 630 6.71 -26.44 26.06
N VAL A 631 7.87 -26.29 26.72
CA VAL A 631 9.15 -26.03 26.05
C VAL A 631 9.49 -27.12 25.05
N SER A 632 9.24 -28.38 25.42
CA SER A 632 9.48 -29.53 24.56
C SER A 632 8.71 -29.42 23.24
N GLU A 633 7.42 -29.07 23.29
CA GLU A 633 6.58 -28.89 22.09
C GLU A 633 7.06 -27.70 21.23
N LEU A 634 7.49 -26.61 21.85
CA LEU A 634 8.00 -25.45 21.12
C LEU A 634 9.30 -25.76 20.35
N LEU A 635 10.15 -26.62 20.90
CA LEU A 635 11.37 -27.11 20.25
C LEU A 635 11.11 -28.12 19.12
N ASP A 636 9.90 -28.65 18.98
CA ASP A 636 9.52 -29.51 17.83
C ASP A 636 9.19 -28.71 16.55
N SER A 637 9.24 -27.38 16.60
CA SER A 637 8.94 -26.55 15.45
C SER A 637 9.97 -26.70 14.34
N SER A 638 9.51 -26.76 13.09
CA SER A 638 10.38 -26.66 11.91
C SER A 638 10.73 -25.21 11.54
N ASN A 639 10.21 -24.21 12.26
CA ASN A 639 10.48 -22.80 11.98
C ASN A 639 11.72 -22.33 12.75
N GLN A 640 12.82 -22.08 12.04
CA GLN A 640 14.10 -21.65 12.62
C GLN A 640 14.00 -20.33 13.40
N GLU A 641 13.24 -19.35 12.91
CA GLU A 641 13.05 -18.08 13.63
C GLU A 641 12.32 -18.29 14.96
N LEU A 642 11.36 -19.22 14.98
CA LEU A 642 10.68 -19.61 16.21
C LEU A 642 11.67 -20.28 17.16
N LEU A 643 12.46 -21.24 16.69
CA LEU A 643 13.46 -21.94 17.48
C LEU A 643 14.50 -20.98 18.07
N PHE A 644 14.97 -20.01 17.28
CA PHE A 644 15.84 -18.93 17.73
C PHE A 644 15.20 -18.12 18.87
N SER A 645 13.93 -17.76 18.73
CA SER A 645 13.18 -17.03 19.76
C SER A 645 12.99 -17.85 21.04
N VAL A 646 12.69 -19.15 20.92
CA VAL A 646 12.58 -20.07 22.07
C VAL A 646 13.92 -20.21 22.78
N CYS A 647 15.01 -20.41 22.03
CA CYS A 647 16.34 -20.56 22.62
C CYS A 647 16.79 -19.27 23.30
N GLY A 648 16.55 -18.10 22.71
CA GLY A 648 16.84 -16.80 23.33
C GLY A 648 16.08 -16.58 24.64
N LEU A 649 14.80 -16.99 24.69
CA LEU A 649 14.01 -17.00 25.92
C LEU A 649 14.60 -17.97 26.96
N LEU A 650 15.00 -19.18 26.55
CA LEU A 650 15.59 -20.18 27.44
C LEU A 650 16.93 -19.73 28.04
N VAL A 651 17.77 -19.01 27.30
CA VAL A 651 19.01 -18.41 27.84
C VAL A 651 18.71 -17.59 29.09
N ASN A 652 17.64 -16.80 29.08
CA ASN A 652 17.20 -15.99 30.23
C ASN A 652 16.57 -16.83 31.34
N MET A 653 15.74 -17.81 30.99
CA MET A 653 15.05 -18.65 31.97
C MET A 653 16.02 -19.52 32.77
N VAL A 654 17.07 -20.04 32.13
CA VAL A 654 17.97 -21.01 32.74
C VAL A 654 18.92 -20.36 33.77
N VAL A 655 19.00 -19.03 33.82
CA VAL A 655 19.79 -18.31 34.85
C VAL A 655 19.37 -18.73 36.26
N ASP A 656 18.07 -18.79 36.54
CA ASP A 656 17.51 -19.13 37.86
C ASP A 656 16.42 -20.21 37.84
N LYS A 657 15.84 -20.55 36.67
CA LYS A 657 14.82 -21.60 36.50
C LYS A 657 15.38 -22.84 35.79
N ARG A 658 16.60 -23.27 36.15
CA ARG A 658 17.35 -24.42 35.56
C ARG A 658 16.55 -25.71 35.47
N PHE A 659 15.60 -25.93 36.38
CA PHE A 659 14.76 -27.14 36.39
C PHE A 659 13.95 -27.33 35.10
N ILE A 660 13.71 -26.27 34.31
CA ILE A 660 13.05 -26.37 33.00
C ILE A 660 13.78 -27.37 32.10
N LEU A 661 15.12 -27.36 32.07
CA LEU A 661 15.88 -28.29 31.22
C LEU A 661 15.79 -29.75 31.71
N LYS A 662 15.46 -29.97 33.00
CA LYS A 662 15.23 -31.31 33.54
C LYS A 662 13.84 -31.86 33.24
N GLN A 663 12.95 -31.06 32.63
CA GLN A 663 11.66 -31.55 32.17
C GLN A 663 11.84 -32.44 30.93
N GLN A 664 10.87 -33.32 30.69
CA GLN A 664 11.05 -34.43 29.74
C GLN A 664 11.49 -33.95 28.34
N ASN A 665 12.60 -34.52 27.88
CA ASN A 665 13.17 -34.40 26.54
C ASN A 665 13.68 -33.01 26.12
N VAL A 666 13.82 -32.03 27.02
CA VAL A 666 14.33 -30.70 26.63
C VAL A 666 15.83 -30.76 26.27
N ILE A 667 16.66 -31.36 27.12
CA ILE A 667 18.12 -31.50 26.85
C ILE A 667 18.38 -32.30 25.56
N PRO A 668 17.82 -33.52 25.38
CA PRO A 668 17.99 -34.27 24.13
C PRO A 668 17.60 -33.47 22.88
N LYS A 669 16.48 -32.74 22.92
CA LYS A 669 16.03 -31.91 21.80
C LYS A 669 16.98 -30.76 21.47
N LEU A 670 17.59 -30.14 22.48
CA LEU A 670 18.60 -29.09 22.25
C LEU A 670 19.87 -29.67 21.61
N ILE A 671 20.27 -30.88 22.01
CA ILE A 671 21.40 -31.60 21.40
C ILE A 671 21.07 -31.97 19.95
N ASP A 672 19.87 -32.52 19.71
CA ASP A 672 19.41 -32.85 18.36
C ASP A 672 19.31 -31.61 17.46
N LEU A 673 18.84 -30.49 18.01
CA LEU A 673 18.78 -29.22 17.29
C LEU A 673 20.18 -28.71 16.94
N LEU A 674 21.13 -28.77 17.89
CA LEU A 674 22.52 -28.38 17.66
C LEU A 674 23.18 -29.28 16.60
N ARG A 675 22.88 -30.57 16.60
CA ARG A 675 23.41 -31.54 15.63
C ARG A 675 22.86 -31.30 14.22
N ASN A 676 21.59 -30.94 14.11
CA ASN A 676 20.86 -30.85 12.83
C ASN A 676 20.66 -29.41 12.35
N LEU A 677 21.55 -28.48 12.72
CA LEU A 677 21.47 -27.10 12.24
C LEU A 677 21.58 -27.08 10.71
N SER A 678 20.54 -26.57 10.07
CA SER A 678 20.56 -26.26 8.64
C SER A 678 21.56 -25.16 8.33
N GLU A 679 22.27 -25.27 7.22
CA GLU A 679 23.14 -24.20 6.67
C GLU A 679 24.16 -23.64 7.68
N ASN A 680 24.48 -24.40 8.73
CA ASN A 680 25.31 -23.96 9.85
C ASN A 680 24.84 -22.64 10.49
N ASP A 681 23.58 -22.57 10.95
CA ASP A 681 23.06 -21.42 11.71
C ASP A 681 23.83 -21.20 13.04
N TRP A 682 24.91 -20.43 12.94
CA TRP A 682 25.84 -20.16 14.04
C TRP A 682 25.21 -19.36 15.18
N CYS A 683 24.25 -18.49 14.86
CA CYS A 683 23.50 -17.72 15.83
C CYS A 683 22.68 -18.67 16.73
N LEU A 684 21.95 -19.62 16.15
CA LEU A 684 21.19 -20.61 16.92
C LEU A 684 22.11 -21.56 17.70
N ALA A 685 23.22 -21.99 17.08
CA ALA A 685 24.24 -22.80 17.74
C ALA A 685 24.80 -22.12 19.00
N ALA A 686 25.09 -20.81 18.90
CA ALA A 686 25.59 -19.99 19.99
C ALA A 686 24.60 -19.95 21.16
N LEU A 687 23.30 -19.82 20.87
CA LEU A 687 22.26 -19.83 21.91
C LEU A 687 22.15 -21.15 22.63
N ILE A 688 22.18 -22.26 21.89
CA ILE A 688 22.13 -23.59 22.52
C ILE A 688 23.35 -23.78 23.42
N CYS A 689 24.54 -23.39 22.95
CA CYS A 689 25.75 -23.44 23.77
C CYS A 689 25.65 -22.52 25.00
N GLN A 690 25.04 -21.36 24.87
CA GLN A 690 24.81 -20.42 25.96
C GLN A 690 23.79 -20.97 26.97
N ILE A 691 22.74 -21.66 26.53
CA ILE A 691 21.79 -22.36 27.40
C ILE A 691 22.54 -23.38 28.26
N PHE A 692 23.37 -24.21 27.65
CA PHE A 692 24.17 -25.21 28.39
C PHE A 692 25.21 -24.57 29.31
N CYS A 693 25.81 -23.45 28.90
CA CYS A 693 26.67 -22.66 29.80
C CYS A 693 25.88 -22.13 31.00
N ASN A 694 24.71 -21.52 30.82
CA ASN A 694 23.92 -21.02 31.93
C ASN A 694 23.42 -22.15 32.84
N TYR A 695 23.11 -23.31 32.25
CA TYR A 695 22.65 -24.49 32.99
C TYR A 695 23.72 -25.02 33.94
N THR A 696 24.96 -25.07 33.46
CA THR A 696 26.14 -25.55 34.20
C THR A 696 26.83 -24.47 35.04
N ASP A 697 26.30 -23.25 35.06
CA ASP A 697 26.93 -22.16 35.80
C ASP A 697 26.95 -22.45 37.31
N GLU A 698 28.02 -22.02 37.99
CA GLU A 698 28.25 -22.19 39.44
C GLU A 698 28.66 -23.59 39.96
N LEU A 699 28.73 -24.64 39.13
CA LEU A 699 29.07 -26.00 39.60
C LEU A 699 30.21 -26.64 38.80
N THR A 700 31.17 -27.25 39.51
CA THR A 700 32.39 -27.85 38.93
C THR A 700 32.19 -29.26 38.36
N ASN A 701 31.06 -29.94 38.64
CA ASN A 701 30.81 -31.29 38.13
C ASN A 701 29.62 -31.32 37.15
N ILE A 702 29.93 -31.60 35.87
CA ILE A 702 29.00 -31.71 34.74
C ILE A 702 28.09 -32.94 34.84
N GLU A 703 28.53 -34.00 35.51
CA GLU A 703 27.77 -35.25 35.66
C GLU A 703 26.44 -35.07 36.41
N PHE A 704 26.26 -33.93 37.11
CA PHE A 704 24.99 -33.58 37.77
C PHE A 704 23.92 -33.04 36.81
N PHE A 705 24.35 -32.62 35.62
CA PHE A 705 23.55 -31.89 34.64
C PHE A 705 23.24 -32.72 33.41
N PHE A 706 24.24 -33.45 32.92
CA PHE A 706 24.14 -34.29 31.73
C PHE A 706 24.46 -35.73 32.08
N ASN A 707 23.78 -36.65 31.42
CA ASN A 707 24.20 -38.04 31.43
C ASN A 707 25.43 -38.24 30.51
N GLN A 708 26.02 -39.44 30.54
CA GLN A 708 27.23 -39.72 29.78
C GLN A 708 27.01 -39.60 28.26
N GLU A 709 25.90 -40.10 27.74
CA GLU A 709 25.55 -40.06 26.32
C GLU A 709 25.37 -38.61 25.84
N GLU A 710 24.62 -37.80 26.60
CA GLU A 710 24.44 -36.36 26.33
C GLU A 710 25.77 -35.60 26.34
N SER A 711 26.67 -35.94 27.27
CA SER A 711 28.00 -35.30 27.38
C SER A 711 28.88 -35.65 26.19
N ASP A 712 28.94 -36.93 25.81
CA ASP A 712 29.73 -37.42 24.68
C ASP A 712 29.23 -36.83 23.35
N ASP A 713 27.90 -36.71 23.20
CA ASP A 713 27.27 -36.09 22.04
C ASP A 713 27.62 -34.61 21.90
N ILE A 714 27.47 -33.82 22.98
CA ILE A 714 27.81 -32.39 22.98
C ILE A 714 29.29 -32.20 22.63
N VAL A 715 30.19 -32.96 23.27
CA VAL A 715 31.63 -32.86 23.01
C VAL A 715 31.96 -33.23 21.56
N THR A 716 31.32 -34.26 21.00
CA THR A 716 31.51 -34.65 19.61
C THR A 716 31.10 -33.54 18.66
N ILE A 717 29.90 -32.97 18.83
CA ILE A 717 29.39 -31.89 17.98
C ILE A 717 30.27 -30.64 18.08
N LEU A 718 30.67 -30.25 19.31
CA LEU A 718 31.51 -29.06 19.50
C LEU A 718 32.89 -29.21 18.86
N ASN A 719 33.53 -30.38 18.93
CA ASN A 719 34.82 -30.60 18.28
C ASN A 719 34.73 -30.47 16.76
N GLU A 720 33.62 -30.89 16.15
CA GLU A 720 33.36 -30.71 14.72
C GLU A 720 33.11 -29.24 14.37
N PHE A 721 32.24 -28.55 15.12
CA PHE A 721 31.81 -27.18 14.81
C PHE A 721 32.86 -26.11 15.15
N ILE A 722 33.80 -26.40 16.06
CA ILE A 722 34.90 -25.50 16.42
C ILE A 722 36.06 -25.59 15.41
N ASP A 723 36.18 -26.67 14.64
CA ASP A 723 37.21 -26.78 13.61
C ASP A 723 36.81 -25.92 12.40
N PRO A 724 37.54 -24.82 12.10
CA PRO A 724 37.20 -23.95 10.98
C PRO A 724 37.27 -24.65 9.62
N VAL A 725 38.02 -25.75 9.49
CA VAL A 725 38.10 -26.54 8.26
C VAL A 725 36.80 -27.31 8.02
N LEU A 726 36.16 -27.80 9.08
CA LEU A 726 34.90 -28.54 8.99
C LEU A 726 33.69 -27.61 8.99
N ALA A 727 33.72 -26.57 9.82
CA ALA A 727 32.62 -25.64 10.01
C ALA A 727 32.43 -24.66 8.84
N LEU A 728 33.53 -24.19 8.22
CA LEU A 728 33.49 -23.09 7.23
C LEU A 728 33.77 -23.56 5.80
N ASP A 729 33.57 -24.86 5.50
CA ASP A 729 33.69 -25.40 4.13
C ASP A 729 32.47 -25.04 3.28
N TYR A 730 32.55 -23.88 2.64
CA TYR A 730 31.54 -23.39 1.68
C TYR A 730 32.00 -23.53 0.22
N GLU A 731 33.09 -24.27 -0.08
CA GLU A 731 33.69 -24.30 -1.43
C GLU A 731 32.76 -24.84 -2.54
N LYS A 732 31.67 -25.51 -2.16
CA LYS A 732 30.69 -26.12 -3.07
C LYS A 732 29.28 -25.56 -2.92
N SER A 733 29.06 -24.54 -2.10
CA SER A 733 27.73 -23.99 -1.88
C SER A 733 27.35 -22.99 -2.98
N GLU A 734 26.08 -23.00 -3.40
CA GLU A 734 25.52 -22.00 -4.34
C GLU A 734 25.22 -20.66 -3.63
N ILE A 735 25.90 -20.37 -2.53
CA ILE A 735 25.66 -19.21 -1.67
C ILE A 735 26.50 -18.02 -2.16
N ASP A 736 25.94 -16.82 -2.14
CA ASP A 736 26.64 -15.61 -2.53
C ASP A 736 27.75 -15.20 -1.55
N GLU A 737 28.70 -14.40 -2.03
CA GLU A 737 29.90 -14.03 -1.27
C GLU A 737 29.58 -13.20 -0.02
N ASP A 738 28.55 -12.36 -0.06
CA ASP A 738 28.14 -11.54 1.09
C ASP A 738 27.57 -12.42 2.22
N THR A 739 26.73 -13.40 1.87
CA THR A 739 26.19 -14.37 2.83
C THR A 739 27.29 -15.24 3.44
N ILE A 740 28.28 -15.69 2.65
CA ILE A 740 29.44 -16.44 3.18
C ILE A 740 30.23 -15.59 4.19
N ASN A 741 30.46 -14.31 3.87
CA ASN A 741 31.19 -13.41 4.78
C ASN A 741 30.43 -13.20 6.09
N TRP A 742 29.10 -13.04 6.03
CA TRP A 742 28.26 -12.95 7.22
C TRP A 742 28.30 -14.24 8.06
N LEU A 743 28.18 -15.42 7.44
CA LEU A 743 28.26 -16.71 8.13
C LEU A 743 29.60 -16.90 8.86
N LYS A 744 30.71 -16.56 8.19
CA LYS A 744 32.05 -16.59 8.81
C LYS A 744 32.13 -15.64 9.99
N GLN A 745 31.62 -14.42 9.84
CA GLN A 745 31.61 -13.45 10.93
C GLN A 745 30.81 -13.96 12.13
N SER A 746 29.59 -14.45 11.91
CA SER A 746 28.74 -14.99 12.99
C SER A 746 29.38 -16.20 13.68
N TRP A 747 30.06 -17.08 12.92
CA TRP A 747 30.84 -18.17 13.52
C TRP A 747 31.93 -17.65 14.48
N TYR A 748 32.73 -16.67 14.04
CA TYR A 748 33.84 -16.13 14.83
C TYR A 748 33.38 -15.30 16.04
N GLU A 749 32.36 -14.48 15.87
CA GLU A 749 31.92 -13.49 16.86
C GLU A 749 30.91 -14.07 17.86
N ASP A 750 29.95 -14.87 17.39
CA ASP A 750 28.83 -15.34 18.21
C ASP A 750 29.06 -16.76 18.72
N PHE A 751 29.34 -17.71 17.82
CA PHE A 751 29.38 -19.13 18.15
C PHE A 751 30.69 -19.56 18.82
N PHE A 752 31.83 -19.34 18.15
CA PHE A 752 33.13 -19.89 18.54
C PHE A 752 33.53 -19.57 19.99
N PRO A 753 33.34 -18.34 20.52
CA PRO A 753 33.71 -18.02 21.90
C PRO A 753 32.89 -18.81 22.93
N VAL A 754 31.59 -18.94 22.71
CA VAL A 754 30.67 -19.63 23.63
C VAL A 754 30.86 -21.15 23.54
N ALA A 755 31.02 -21.68 22.33
CA ALA A 755 31.32 -23.08 22.08
C ALA A 755 32.63 -23.53 22.75
N CYS A 756 33.70 -22.74 22.59
CA CYS A 756 34.98 -23.00 23.25
C CYS A 756 34.85 -22.98 24.78
N LYS A 757 34.11 -22.02 25.33
CA LYS A 757 33.85 -21.93 26.77
C LYS A 757 33.09 -23.16 27.28
N LEU A 758 32.09 -23.63 26.53
CA LEU A 758 31.33 -24.83 26.88
C LEU A 758 32.22 -26.08 26.84
N LEU A 759 33.00 -26.26 25.76
CA LEU A 759 33.92 -27.40 25.61
C LEU A 759 34.98 -27.42 26.73
N GLN A 760 35.51 -26.27 27.13
CA GLN A 760 36.42 -26.16 28.27
C GLN A 760 35.80 -26.66 29.58
N ARG A 761 34.49 -26.48 29.79
CA ARG A 761 33.81 -27.00 30.98
C ARG A 761 33.77 -28.53 30.96
N PHE A 762 33.44 -29.13 29.81
CA PHE A 762 33.47 -30.59 29.62
C PHE A 762 34.87 -31.19 29.79
N ASN A 763 35.92 -30.45 29.39
CA ASN A 763 37.31 -30.92 29.52
C ASN A 763 37.94 -30.69 30.91
N ASN A 764 37.43 -29.74 31.70
CA ASN A 764 37.96 -29.40 33.04
C ASN A 764 37.28 -30.17 34.19
N VAL A 765 36.71 -31.35 33.94
CA VAL A 765 36.22 -32.24 35.00
C VAL A 765 37.40 -32.56 35.93
N PRO A 766 37.34 -32.23 37.24
CA PRO A 766 38.38 -32.68 38.15
C PRO A 766 38.33 -34.21 38.17
N PHE A 767 39.40 -34.82 37.69
CA PHE A 767 39.65 -36.25 37.82
C PHE A 767 39.39 -36.66 39.28
N ASN A 768 38.44 -37.56 39.47
CA ASN A 768 38.11 -38.10 40.78
C ASN A 768 39.32 -38.92 41.24
N ASP A 769 40.13 -38.38 42.16
CA ASP A 769 41.12 -39.15 42.94
C ASP A 769 40.36 -40.11 43.86
N LYS A 770 39.86 -41.21 43.27
CA LYS A 770 39.46 -42.46 43.90
C LYS A 770 39.08 -43.43 42.80
N ILE A 771 40.05 -44.23 42.35
CA ILE A 771 40.02 -45.70 42.33
C ILE A 771 41.42 -46.18 41.94
N ASN A 772 42.00 -46.95 42.87
CA ASN A 772 43.29 -47.66 42.92
C ASN A 772 44.55 -46.83 43.21
#